data_AF-A0AAD5H743-F1
#
_entry.id   AF-A0AAD5H743-F1
#
_cell.length_a   1.000
_cell.length_b   1.000
_cell.length_c   1.000
_cell.angle_alpha   90.00
_cell.angle_beta   90.00
_cell.angle_gamma   90.00
#
_symmetry.space_group_name_H-M   'P 1'
#
loop_
_entity.id
_entity.type
_entity.pdbx_description
1 polymer ?
#
loop_
_entity_poly.entity_id
_entity_poly.type
_entity_poly.pdbx_seq_one_letter_code
_entity_poly.pdbx_strand_id
1 'polypeptide(L)'
;MPGECDVLLLDGGIGHLLKERGVQDLVPGLKYDELFLAGALANELAPEAVLGVHREYIHAGVDVISVNNFACTQWSLGRIGKADMQLQLVEAAARLARDAANEAAAFSGGRRVLVAGSLPPLQESYQASGLQAFEEMQPQYNLLAGALKPHCDLLLCETLATATEGLAAATAASASGLPWWISWTLEDSERVLLRSGEPLAEAVAAVVELPGLEAILVNCCSPQAVTAALPSLKAAAPPGVRIGGYANGFQTTTSEWLAGGSSAEAAAAVPAEEYDAGGEILPDAYARHAQHWLQRGASIVGGCCGVGPAHIQLLRSILDQGRGAAAAAAERPGSGKQLGPIWLFTAPSGEKGVMRKLLCALALAAAAAAVQAARPAADAQVRLADDWSPDCTPGENCSPFVNVTLYGEALCPYTAAFVTHTLAPLLPPGGRPYETFWSIIQFRYVAWGNARNRSSSPPQCQHGAAECRLNRFINCAQKLHPSQRQWLPFVGTDRPSMESAINSCAQEAGLDPVELHVCATGPLGTQLERQAAAKTDALRPPHTYVPWVLVNHVPLFEHDPDLKRYVCAAFAGRKPNSCWEPEGNTAASPAMADGAPAPAPEASGGSFGGGRGGFGRGFGRDEGEEKWVPVTKLGRLGKIKSLESVFLFSLPVKEYQIIDYFLGGSLKDEVMKVMPVQKMTRAGQRTRMKVFVCVGDYNGHIGLGVKVAKEVATAIRGKRLPCEGAIIMAKLGLVPVRRGYWGNKIGKARRCCRLPQTGC
;
A
#
# COMPACT_ATOMS: atom_id res chain seq x y z
N MET A 1 -6.17 10.79 36.24
CA MET A 1 -6.40 10.75 34.78
C MET A 1 -7.87 10.41 34.61
N PRO A 2 -8.70 11.28 33.99
CA PRO A 2 -10.09 10.94 33.69
C PRO A 2 -10.13 9.65 32.85
N GLY A 3 -11.04 8.74 33.17
CA GLY A 3 -11.00 7.32 32.82
C GLY A 3 -10.87 7.01 31.33
N GLU A 4 -10.24 5.87 31.04
CA GLU A 4 -10.06 5.28 29.71
C GLU A 4 -11.43 5.03 29.04
N CYS A 5 -11.97 6.06 28.38
CA CYS A 5 -13.07 5.89 27.45
C CYS A 5 -12.55 5.16 26.22
N ASP A 6 -13.23 4.08 25.86
CA ASP A 6 -12.94 3.31 24.66
C ASP A 6 -13.10 4.22 23.43
N VAL A 7 -11.99 4.47 22.73
CA VAL A 7 -11.99 5.33 21.53
C VAL A 7 -12.66 4.60 20.38
N LEU A 8 -13.64 5.24 19.74
CA LEU A 8 -14.30 4.72 18.54
C LEU A 8 -13.61 5.24 17.28
N LEU A 9 -13.37 4.34 16.33
CA LEU A 9 -12.83 4.64 15.02
C LEU A 9 -13.97 4.68 13.97
N LEU A 10 -14.23 5.84 13.39
CA LEU A 10 -15.11 6.04 12.24
C LEU A 10 -14.35 5.75 10.93
N ASP A 11 -15.07 5.45 9.86
CA ASP A 11 -14.52 5.26 8.53
C ASP A 11 -13.99 6.56 7.88
N GLY A 12 -13.58 6.44 6.62
CA GLY A 12 -13.06 7.54 5.80
C GLY A 12 -14.01 7.94 4.68
N GLY A 13 -13.52 8.73 3.71
CA GLY A 13 -14.32 9.17 2.59
C GLY A 13 -14.74 8.01 1.66
N ILE A 14 -16.02 7.93 1.33
CA ILE A 14 -16.53 6.90 0.40
C ILE A 14 -16.42 7.35 -1.06
N GLY A 15 -16.66 8.64 -1.34
CA GLY A 15 -16.77 9.15 -2.70
C GLY A 15 -15.51 8.97 -3.57
N HIS A 16 -14.32 9.19 -3.02
CA HIS A 16 -13.05 9.01 -3.76
C HIS A 16 -12.79 7.54 -4.10
N LEU A 17 -13.08 6.63 -3.17
CA LEU A 17 -12.96 5.20 -3.38
C LEU A 17 -13.93 4.68 -4.45
N LEU A 18 -15.17 5.18 -4.46
CA LEU A 18 -16.11 4.87 -5.54
C LEU A 18 -15.61 5.42 -6.89
N LYS A 19 -15.03 6.62 -6.89
CA LYS A 19 -14.44 7.22 -8.09
C LYS A 19 -13.30 6.38 -8.68
N GLU A 20 -12.44 5.83 -7.84
CA GLU A 20 -11.36 4.91 -8.23
C GLU A 20 -11.87 3.60 -8.84
N ARG A 21 -13.09 3.18 -8.45
CA ARG A 21 -13.79 2.02 -9.04
C ARG A 21 -14.52 2.35 -10.35
N GLY A 22 -14.40 3.57 -10.85
CA GLY A 22 -14.99 3.99 -12.12
C GLY A 22 -16.51 4.13 -12.08
N VAL A 23 -17.13 4.36 -10.91
CA VAL A 23 -18.61 4.48 -10.85
C VAL A 23 -19.14 5.64 -11.69
N GLN A 24 -18.34 6.70 -11.91
CA GLN A 24 -18.71 7.80 -12.81
C GLN A 24 -18.94 7.34 -14.25
N ASP A 25 -18.27 6.29 -14.70
CA ASP A 25 -18.38 5.79 -16.07
C ASP A 25 -19.68 5.00 -16.29
N LEU A 26 -20.35 4.61 -15.20
CA LEU A 26 -21.63 3.90 -15.22
C LEU A 26 -22.82 4.82 -15.46
N VAL A 27 -22.65 6.14 -15.27
CA VAL A 27 -23.71 7.13 -15.43
C VAL A 27 -23.33 8.10 -16.56
N PRO A 28 -23.61 7.75 -17.82
CA PRO A 28 -23.25 8.59 -18.94
C PRO A 28 -24.02 9.92 -18.92
N GLY A 29 -23.34 11.01 -19.27
CA GLY A 29 -23.96 12.33 -19.46
C GLY A 29 -23.93 13.26 -18.25
N LEU A 30 -23.31 12.86 -17.13
CA LEU A 30 -23.04 13.77 -16.02
C LEU A 30 -22.00 14.83 -16.42
N LYS A 31 -22.25 16.08 -16.05
CA LYS A 31 -21.25 17.15 -16.15
C LYS A 31 -20.16 16.96 -15.11
N TYR A 32 -19.04 17.65 -15.30
CA TYR A 32 -17.88 17.58 -14.41
C TYR A 32 -18.24 17.88 -12.94
N ASP A 33 -19.08 18.90 -12.71
CA ASP A 33 -19.58 19.29 -11.39
C ASP A 33 -20.67 18.36 -10.83
N GLU A 34 -21.20 17.44 -11.64
CA GLU A 34 -22.23 16.47 -11.25
C GLU A 34 -21.64 15.06 -11.00
N LEU A 35 -20.34 14.85 -11.26
CA LEU A 35 -19.69 13.54 -11.15
C LEU A 35 -19.80 12.90 -9.77
N PHE A 36 -19.90 13.71 -8.71
CA PHE A 36 -20.07 13.21 -7.35
C PHE A 36 -21.43 12.48 -7.17
N LEU A 37 -22.45 12.82 -7.97
CA LEU A 37 -23.77 12.17 -7.93
C LEU A 37 -23.74 10.74 -8.44
N ALA A 38 -22.72 10.35 -9.21
CA ALA A 38 -22.52 8.95 -9.59
C ALA A 38 -22.38 8.04 -8.35
N GLY A 39 -21.78 8.55 -7.26
CA GLY A 39 -21.69 7.83 -5.99
C GLY A 39 -23.04 7.58 -5.33
N ALA A 40 -24.00 8.51 -5.44
CA ALA A 40 -25.36 8.30 -4.95
C ALA A 40 -26.11 7.25 -5.78
N LEU A 41 -25.98 7.31 -7.11
CA LEU A 41 -26.61 6.35 -8.02
C LEU A 41 -25.98 4.94 -7.93
N ALA A 42 -24.72 4.84 -7.51
CA ALA A 42 -24.02 3.57 -7.31
C ALA A 42 -24.71 2.68 -6.26
N ASN A 43 -25.50 3.23 -5.33
CA ASN A 43 -26.28 2.44 -4.38
C ASN A 43 -27.24 1.44 -5.05
N GLU A 44 -27.71 1.75 -6.26
CA GLU A 44 -28.57 0.86 -7.06
C GLU A 44 -27.86 0.32 -8.31
N LEU A 45 -27.04 1.14 -8.98
CA LEU A 45 -26.39 0.75 -10.23
C LEU A 45 -25.13 -0.10 -10.03
N ALA A 46 -24.47 0.04 -8.88
CA ALA A 46 -23.23 -0.66 -8.55
C ALA A 46 -23.15 -1.03 -7.06
N PRO A 47 -24.14 -1.74 -6.50
CA PRO A 47 -24.23 -2.04 -5.07
C PRO A 47 -22.99 -2.80 -4.55
N GLU A 48 -22.39 -3.67 -5.39
CA GLU A 48 -21.15 -4.38 -5.04
C GLU A 48 -19.94 -3.46 -4.88
N ALA A 49 -19.89 -2.32 -5.60
CA ALA A 49 -18.83 -1.35 -5.40
C ALA A 49 -18.96 -0.65 -4.04
N VAL A 50 -20.20 -0.29 -3.64
CA VAL A 50 -20.50 0.31 -2.34
C VAL A 50 -20.24 -0.67 -1.20
N LEU A 51 -20.71 -1.92 -1.32
CA LEU A 51 -20.40 -3.01 -0.39
C LEU A 51 -18.90 -3.23 -0.25
N GLY A 52 -18.16 -3.23 -1.37
CA GLY A 52 -16.71 -3.36 -1.39
C GLY A 52 -16.00 -2.27 -0.58
N VAL A 53 -16.45 -1.02 -0.69
CA VAL A 53 -15.91 0.10 0.10
C VAL A 53 -16.15 -0.10 1.59
N HIS A 54 -17.38 -0.43 2.01
CA HIS A 54 -17.67 -0.70 3.42
C HIS A 54 -16.85 -1.87 3.96
N ARG A 55 -16.73 -2.97 3.18
CA ARG A 55 -15.89 -4.12 3.52
C ARG A 55 -14.44 -3.69 3.73
N GLU A 56 -13.88 -2.84 2.88
CA GLU A 56 -12.49 -2.35 3.03
C GLU A 56 -12.28 -1.55 4.32
N TYR A 57 -13.20 -0.65 4.70
CA TYR A 57 -13.11 0.05 5.98
C TYR A 57 -13.27 -0.88 7.18
N ILE A 58 -14.19 -1.84 7.11
CA ILE A 58 -14.34 -2.89 8.13
C ILE A 58 -13.05 -3.69 8.31
N HIS A 59 -12.40 -4.08 7.21
CA HIS A 59 -11.11 -4.78 7.25
C HIS A 59 -9.97 -3.88 7.79
N ALA A 60 -10.01 -2.58 7.53
CA ALA A 60 -9.09 -1.60 8.12
C ALA A 60 -9.28 -1.44 9.64
N GLY A 61 -10.43 -1.89 10.18
CA GLY A 61 -10.66 -2.04 11.61
C GLY A 61 -11.50 -0.94 12.25
N VAL A 62 -12.38 -0.28 11.48
CA VAL A 62 -13.36 0.68 12.03
C VAL A 62 -14.31 0.04 13.03
N ASP A 63 -14.81 0.87 13.95
CA ASP A 63 -15.88 0.53 14.88
C ASP A 63 -17.25 1.02 14.36
N VAL A 64 -17.25 2.07 13.53
CA VAL A 64 -18.46 2.66 12.92
C VAL A 64 -18.21 2.92 11.43
N ILE A 65 -19.18 2.56 10.58
CA ILE A 65 -19.22 2.96 9.16
C ILE A 65 -20.36 3.94 8.91
N SER A 66 -20.15 4.91 8.03
CA SER A 66 -21.16 5.84 7.57
C SER A 66 -21.87 5.31 6.32
N VAL A 67 -23.16 5.60 6.19
CA VAL A 67 -23.95 5.19 5.02
C VAL A 67 -23.60 6.06 3.81
N ASN A 68 -23.54 5.47 2.60
CA ASN A 68 -23.28 6.19 1.34
C ASN A 68 -24.50 7.01 0.85
N ASN A 69 -25.05 7.90 1.68
CA ASN A 69 -26.23 8.71 1.34
C ASN A 69 -25.99 10.22 1.39
N PHE A 70 -24.75 10.68 1.52
CA PHE A 70 -24.41 12.11 1.62
C PHE A 70 -24.96 12.93 0.44
N ALA A 71 -24.86 12.41 -0.79
CA ALA A 71 -25.37 13.06 -2.01
C ALA A 71 -26.82 12.65 -2.36
N CYS A 72 -27.50 11.88 -1.52
CA CYS A 72 -28.89 11.45 -1.73
C CYS A 72 -29.88 12.47 -1.15
N THR A 73 -29.73 13.75 -1.51
CA THR A 73 -30.67 14.82 -1.16
C THR A 73 -31.57 15.17 -2.35
N GLN A 74 -32.78 15.69 -2.09
CA GLN A 74 -33.68 16.20 -3.13
C GLN A 74 -32.97 17.20 -4.05
N TRP A 75 -32.20 18.13 -3.45
CA TRP A 75 -31.46 19.15 -4.18
C TRP A 75 -30.38 18.54 -5.08
N SER A 76 -29.54 17.67 -4.53
CA SER A 76 -28.43 17.03 -5.25
C SER A 76 -28.94 16.21 -6.44
N LEU A 77 -29.92 15.33 -6.21
CA LEU A 77 -30.51 14.50 -7.25
C LEU A 77 -31.38 15.29 -8.23
N GLY A 78 -31.98 16.40 -7.79
CA GLY A 78 -32.75 17.32 -8.61
C GLY A 78 -31.93 17.95 -9.74
N ARG A 79 -30.63 18.20 -9.52
CA ARG A 79 -29.69 18.73 -10.55
C ARG A 79 -29.62 17.84 -11.80
N ILE A 80 -29.89 16.54 -11.64
CA ILE A 80 -29.89 15.55 -12.73
C ILE A 80 -31.29 14.99 -13.00
N GLY A 81 -32.34 15.65 -12.51
CA GLY A 81 -33.74 15.24 -12.73
C GLY A 81 -34.13 13.92 -12.06
N LYS A 82 -33.49 13.56 -10.93
CA LYS A 82 -33.71 12.31 -10.20
C LYS A 82 -34.14 12.50 -8.74
N ALA A 83 -34.71 13.65 -8.42
CA ALA A 83 -35.24 13.99 -7.09
C ALA A 83 -36.17 12.90 -6.50
N ASP A 84 -37.02 12.29 -7.35
CA ASP A 84 -37.95 11.22 -6.95
C ASP A 84 -37.27 9.92 -6.48
N MET A 85 -35.99 9.72 -6.81
CA MET A 85 -35.23 8.53 -6.41
C MET A 85 -34.64 8.65 -5.00
N GLN A 86 -34.79 9.79 -4.31
CA GLN A 86 -34.08 10.07 -3.06
C GLN A 86 -34.26 8.97 -2.01
N LEU A 87 -35.50 8.67 -1.62
CA LEU A 87 -35.75 7.71 -0.55
C LEU A 87 -35.30 6.30 -0.93
N GLN A 88 -35.50 5.90 -2.18
CA GLN A 88 -35.00 4.63 -2.70
C GLN A 88 -33.48 4.51 -2.53
N LEU A 89 -32.72 5.53 -2.94
CA LEU A 89 -31.26 5.52 -2.86
C LEU A 89 -30.76 5.56 -1.41
N VAL A 90 -31.44 6.29 -0.52
CA VAL A 90 -31.13 6.34 0.92
C VAL A 90 -31.34 4.96 1.56
N GLU A 91 -32.49 4.32 1.29
CA GLU A 91 -32.79 2.97 1.79
C GLU A 91 -31.82 1.92 1.24
N ALA A 92 -31.47 2.01 -0.04
CA ALA A 92 -30.47 1.14 -0.66
C ALA A 92 -29.09 1.28 0.00
N ALA A 93 -28.62 2.52 0.19
CA ALA A 93 -27.36 2.79 0.87
C ALA A 93 -27.34 2.20 2.29
N ALA A 94 -28.40 2.43 3.06
CA ALA A 94 -28.48 1.98 4.45
C ALA A 94 -28.52 0.45 4.56
N ARG A 95 -29.23 -0.22 3.64
CA ARG A 95 -29.24 -1.67 3.54
C ARG A 95 -27.85 -2.23 3.22
N LEU A 96 -27.14 -1.67 2.24
CA LEU A 96 -25.80 -2.13 1.86
C LEU A 96 -24.80 -1.99 3.01
N ALA A 97 -24.83 -0.87 3.74
CA ALA A 97 -23.99 -0.68 4.93
C ALA A 97 -24.33 -1.70 6.04
N ARG A 98 -25.62 -1.97 6.28
CA ARG A 98 -26.06 -2.99 7.23
C ARG A 98 -25.61 -4.39 6.82
N ASP A 99 -25.71 -4.73 5.54
CA ASP A 99 -25.27 -6.03 5.03
C ASP A 99 -23.76 -6.19 5.23
N ALA A 100 -22.95 -5.17 4.92
CA ALA A 100 -21.52 -5.19 5.19
C ALA A 100 -21.19 -5.36 6.69
N ALA A 101 -21.90 -4.65 7.58
CA ALA A 101 -21.71 -4.77 9.01
C ALA A 101 -22.13 -6.15 9.56
N ASN A 102 -23.18 -6.76 8.99
CA ASN A 102 -23.62 -8.11 9.36
C ASN A 102 -22.62 -9.17 8.89
N GLU A 103 -22.08 -9.03 7.68
CA GLU A 103 -21.01 -9.90 7.17
C GLU A 103 -19.75 -9.82 8.03
N ALA A 104 -19.41 -8.62 8.51
CA ALA A 104 -18.26 -8.36 9.38
C ALA A 104 -18.22 -9.26 10.61
N ALA A 105 -19.39 -9.54 11.22
CA ALA A 105 -19.48 -10.35 12.42
C ALA A 105 -18.83 -11.75 12.26
N ALA A 106 -18.77 -12.28 11.03
CA ALA A 106 -18.18 -13.57 10.73
C ALA A 106 -16.62 -13.54 10.73
N PHE A 107 -15.99 -12.39 10.54
CA PHE A 107 -14.53 -12.28 10.36
C PHE A 107 -13.85 -11.20 11.22
N SER A 108 -14.60 -10.33 11.90
CA SER A 108 -14.09 -9.26 12.77
C SER A 108 -13.68 -9.74 14.18
N GLY A 109 -13.56 -11.04 14.39
CA GLY A 109 -13.29 -11.62 15.72
C GLY A 109 -14.41 -11.37 16.73
N GLY A 110 -15.65 -11.20 16.26
CA GLY A 110 -16.82 -10.91 17.08
C GLY A 110 -17.04 -9.41 17.38
N ARG A 111 -16.24 -8.50 16.79
CA ARG A 111 -16.45 -7.05 16.94
C ARG A 111 -17.65 -6.61 16.12
N ARG A 112 -18.68 -6.10 16.79
CA ARG A 112 -19.85 -5.49 16.14
C ARG A 112 -19.46 -4.14 15.56
N VAL A 113 -19.60 -3.98 14.24
CA VAL A 113 -19.46 -2.69 13.56
C VAL A 113 -20.82 -1.98 13.57
N LEU A 114 -20.84 -0.71 13.98
CA LEU A 114 -22.05 0.11 13.99
C LEU A 114 -22.27 0.76 12.63
N VAL A 115 -23.53 0.95 12.26
CA VAL A 115 -23.95 1.67 11.04
C VAL A 115 -24.50 3.04 11.40
N ALA A 116 -23.87 4.10 10.90
CA ALA A 116 -24.27 5.48 11.07
C ALA A 116 -24.99 6.02 9.82
N GLY A 117 -26.27 6.34 9.93
CA GLY A 117 -27.03 6.97 8.85
C GLY A 117 -26.71 8.46 8.74
N SER A 118 -26.23 8.91 7.58
CA SER A 118 -25.85 10.32 7.39
C SER A 118 -27.09 11.20 7.24
N LEU A 119 -27.14 12.30 8.00
CA LEU A 119 -28.02 13.43 7.78
C LEU A 119 -27.14 14.60 7.28
N PRO A 120 -26.84 14.65 5.97
CA PRO A 120 -25.95 15.65 5.38
C PRO A 120 -26.65 17.00 5.21
N PRO A 121 -25.93 18.08 4.85
CA PRO A 121 -26.56 19.33 4.44
C PRO A 121 -27.52 19.09 3.29
N LEU A 122 -28.70 19.72 3.31
CA LEU A 122 -29.70 19.47 2.28
C LEU A 122 -29.29 20.03 0.91
N GLN A 123 -28.41 21.04 0.92
CA GLN A 123 -27.84 21.71 -0.26
C GLN A 123 -26.29 21.65 -0.25
N GLU A 124 -25.60 22.71 -0.68
CA GLU A 124 -24.14 22.77 -0.77
C GLU A 124 -23.44 22.74 0.60
N SER A 125 -22.51 21.80 0.78
CA SER A 125 -21.95 21.46 2.09
C SER A 125 -20.93 22.45 2.65
N TYR A 126 -20.47 23.42 1.85
CA TYR A 126 -19.48 24.42 2.25
C TYR A 126 -20.01 25.87 2.25
N GLN A 127 -21.29 26.05 1.95
CA GLN A 127 -21.88 27.38 1.83
C GLN A 127 -22.97 27.55 2.89
N ALA A 128 -22.90 28.65 3.63
CA ALA A 128 -23.98 29.07 4.53
C ALA A 128 -25.09 29.84 3.79
N SER A 129 -24.83 30.26 2.55
CA SER A 129 -25.80 30.95 1.69
C SER A 129 -26.77 29.96 1.04
N GLY A 130 -28.03 30.36 0.90
CA GLY A 130 -29.07 29.53 0.27
C GLY A 130 -29.82 28.59 1.22
N LEU A 131 -29.52 28.66 2.52
CA LEU A 131 -30.20 27.87 3.55
C LEU A 131 -31.71 28.16 3.54
N GLN A 132 -32.50 27.09 3.54
CA GLN A 132 -33.95 27.17 3.68
C GLN A 132 -34.34 27.54 5.12
N ALA A 133 -35.58 27.98 5.31
CA ALA A 133 -36.12 28.18 6.65
C ALA A 133 -36.19 26.85 7.41
N PHE A 134 -36.11 26.89 8.75
CA PHE A 134 -36.16 25.71 9.60
C PHE A 134 -37.39 24.83 9.28
N GLU A 135 -38.54 25.46 9.10
CA GLU A 135 -39.83 24.81 8.80
C GLU A 135 -39.84 24.09 7.44
N GLU A 136 -38.97 24.48 6.51
CA GLU A 136 -38.81 23.82 5.21
C GLU A 136 -37.78 22.69 5.25
N MET A 137 -36.74 22.83 6.07
CA MET A 137 -35.71 21.80 6.25
C MET A 137 -36.20 20.63 7.10
N GLN A 138 -36.97 20.92 8.14
CA GLN A 138 -37.37 19.92 9.12
C GLN A 138 -38.12 18.71 8.51
N PRO A 139 -39.10 18.88 7.60
CA PRO A 139 -39.78 17.75 6.96
C PRO A 139 -38.83 16.89 6.12
N GLN A 140 -37.85 17.50 5.47
CA GLN A 140 -36.87 16.78 4.64
C GLN A 140 -35.93 15.93 5.50
N TYR A 141 -35.42 16.48 6.61
CA TYR A 141 -34.63 15.72 7.55
C TYR A 141 -35.44 14.59 8.23
N ASN A 142 -36.72 14.83 8.54
CA ASN A 142 -37.60 13.79 9.07
C ASN A 142 -37.75 12.60 8.11
N LEU A 143 -37.87 12.88 6.79
CA LEU A 143 -37.93 11.84 5.77
C LEU A 143 -36.63 11.02 5.69
N LEU A 144 -35.48 11.70 5.69
CA LEU A 144 -34.16 11.04 5.70
C LEU A 144 -33.98 10.16 6.95
N ALA A 145 -34.24 10.71 8.14
CA ALA A 145 -34.13 9.98 9.40
C ALA A 145 -35.08 8.77 9.43
N GLY A 146 -36.30 8.91 8.91
CA GLY A 146 -37.27 7.82 8.78
C GLY A 146 -36.80 6.69 7.88
N ALA A 147 -36.20 7.01 6.73
CA ALA A 147 -35.66 6.02 5.78
C ALA A 147 -34.40 5.30 6.30
N LEU A 148 -33.55 6.00 7.05
CA LEU A 148 -32.30 5.45 7.61
C LEU A 148 -32.55 4.56 8.84
N LYS A 149 -33.52 4.91 9.68
CA LYS A 149 -33.79 4.29 10.99
C LYS A 149 -33.89 2.75 10.96
N PRO A 150 -34.54 2.09 10.00
CA PRO A 150 -34.68 0.63 10.02
C PRO A 150 -33.37 -0.14 9.88
N HIS A 151 -32.33 0.49 9.31
CA HIS A 151 -31.08 -0.16 8.96
C HIS A 151 -29.88 0.38 9.75
N CYS A 152 -30.00 1.54 10.42
CA CYS A 152 -28.90 2.19 11.12
C CYS A 152 -28.93 1.93 12.64
N ASP A 153 -27.76 1.94 13.27
CA ASP A 153 -27.60 1.88 14.73
C ASP A 153 -27.68 3.27 15.38
N LEU A 154 -27.24 4.29 14.64
CA LEU A 154 -27.25 5.70 15.05
C LEU A 154 -27.43 6.60 13.83
N LEU A 155 -27.77 7.86 14.07
CA LEU A 155 -27.81 8.91 13.04
C LEU A 155 -26.65 9.89 13.21
N LEU A 156 -26.02 10.29 12.12
CA LEU A 156 -24.87 11.19 12.09
C LEU A 156 -25.25 12.45 11.30
N CYS A 157 -25.56 13.53 12.01
CA CYS A 157 -25.76 14.85 11.40
C CYS A 157 -24.38 15.43 11.06
N GLU A 158 -23.93 15.35 9.80
CA GLU A 158 -22.54 15.68 9.46
C GLU A 158 -22.38 16.83 8.46
N THR A 159 -21.21 17.47 8.51
CA THR A 159 -20.79 18.53 7.58
C THR A 159 -21.72 19.74 7.59
N LEU A 160 -22.35 20.03 8.72
CA LEU A 160 -23.29 21.15 8.84
C LEU A 160 -22.52 22.48 8.88
N ALA A 161 -22.91 23.42 8.01
CA ALA A 161 -22.21 24.70 7.85
C ALA A 161 -22.78 25.83 8.71
N THR A 162 -23.99 25.65 9.28
CA THR A 162 -24.70 26.65 10.09
C THR A 162 -25.25 26.02 11.39
N ALA A 163 -25.48 26.83 12.42
CA ALA A 163 -26.12 26.35 13.65
C ALA A 163 -27.60 25.98 13.39
N THR A 164 -28.32 26.77 12.59
CA THR A 164 -29.73 26.56 12.26
C THR A 164 -29.99 25.24 11.52
N GLU A 165 -29.15 24.91 10.54
CA GLU A 165 -29.26 23.62 9.85
C GLU A 165 -28.93 22.45 10.77
N GLY A 166 -27.90 22.63 11.62
CA GLY A 166 -27.55 21.63 12.62
C GLY A 166 -28.68 21.36 13.61
N LEU A 167 -29.41 22.39 14.02
CA LEU A 167 -30.61 22.25 14.85
C LEU A 167 -31.73 21.48 14.12
N ALA A 168 -31.96 21.73 12.83
CA ALA A 168 -32.97 21.01 12.05
C ALA A 168 -32.64 19.52 11.91
N ALA A 169 -31.39 19.21 11.54
CA ALA A 169 -30.91 17.84 11.44
C ALA A 169 -30.96 17.12 12.80
N ALA A 170 -30.48 17.77 13.86
CA ALA A 170 -30.51 17.22 15.23
C ALA A 170 -31.93 16.99 15.74
N THR A 171 -32.87 17.88 15.44
CA THR A 171 -34.27 17.73 15.82
C THR A 171 -34.89 16.49 15.17
N ALA A 172 -34.61 16.26 13.88
CA ALA A 172 -35.06 15.05 13.19
C ALA A 172 -34.37 13.78 13.74
N ALA A 173 -33.07 13.85 14.01
CA ALA A 173 -32.31 12.74 14.57
C ALA A 173 -32.82 12.34 15.96
N SER A 174 -33.03 13.33 16.83
CA SER A 174 -33.60 13.14 18.16
C SER A 174 -35.02 12.55 18.11
N ALA A 175 -35.87 13.05 17.22
CA ALA A 175 -37.23 12.53 17.02
C ALA A 175 -37.26 11.08 16.49
N SER A 176 -36.18 10.59 15.86
CA SER A 176 -36.09 9.21 15.40
C SER A 176 -36.07 8.19 16.56
N GLY A 177 -35.61 8.60 17.75
CA GLY A 177 -35.39 7.74 18.91
C GLY A 177 -34.14 6.86 18.86
N LEU A 178 -33.32 6.96 17.80
CA LEU A 178 -31.97 6.37 17.78
C LEU A 178 -30.97 7.29 18.50
N PRO A 179 -29.86 6.74 19.02
CA PRO A 179 -28.69 7.53 19.35
C PRO A 179 -28.27 8.38 18.15
N TRP A 180 -27.79 9.59 18.40
CA TRP A 180 -27.34 10.46 17.33
C TRP A 180 -26.11 11.28 17.69
N TRP A 181 -25.33 11.56 16.65
CA TRP A 181 -24.10 12.32 16.67
C TRP A 181 -24.28 13.55 15.79
N ILE A 182 -23.58 14.63 16.13
CA ILE A 182 -23.55 15.83 15.31
C ILE A 182 -22.13 16.28 15.03
N SER A 183 -21.89 16.74 13.81
CA SER A 183 -20.61 17.22 13.32
C SER A 183 -20.78 18.46 12.44
N TRP A 184 -20.00 19.50 12.73
CA TRP A 184 -19.96 20.72 11.94
C TRP A 184 -18.69 20.81 11.09
N THR A 185 -18.83 21.44 9.92
CA THR A 185 -17.66 21.88 9.14
C THR A 185 -17.25 23.28 9.56
N LEU A 186 -15.94 23.44 9.79
CA LEU A 186 -15.35 24.69 10.21
C LEU A 186 -14.62 25.36 9.05
N GLU A 187 -14.42 26.66 9.16
CA GLU A 187 -13.39 27.31 8.34
C GLU A 187 -12.02 26.70 8.62
N ASP A 188 -11.16 26.67 7.60
CA ASP A 188 -9.83 26.05 7.67
C ASP A 188 -8.83 26.96 8.41
N SER A 189 -9.18 27.36 9.63
CA SER A 189 -8.46 28.29 10.50
C SER A 189 -8.49 27.84 11.96
N GLU A 190 -7.69 28.48 12.81
CA GLU A 190 -7.67 28.23 14.26
C GLU A 190 -8.74 29.02 15.04
N ARG A 191 -9.62 29.80 14.36
CA ARG A 191 -10.63 30.64 15.03
C ARG A 191 -11.85 29.86 15.54
N VAL A 192 -11.99 28.58 15.15
CA VAL A 192 -13.09 27.69 15.60
C VAL A 192 -14.48 28.27 15.29
N LEU A 193 -14.66 28.71 14.05
CA LEU A 193 -15.93 29.19 13.53
C LEU A 193 -16.49 28.17 12.54
N LEU A 194 -17.81 28.02 12.51
CA LEU A 194 -18.52 27.37 11.42
C LEU A 194 -18.24 28.12 10.11
N ARG A 195 -18.50 27.50 8.96
CA ARG A 195 -18.36 28.18 7.67
C ARG A 195 -19.34 29.35 7.47
N SER A 196 -20.41 29.42 8.27
CA SER A 196 -21.28 30.59 8.40
C SER A 196 -20.65 31.77 9.16
N GLY A 197 -19.54 31.56 9.86
CA GLY A 197 -18.94 32.52 10.79
C GLY A 197 -19.47 32.43 12.21
N GLU A 198 -20.46 31.58 12.48
CA GLU A 198 -21.00 31.35 13.83
C GLU A 198 -19.97 30.63 14.72
N PRO A 199 -19.85 30.98 16.01
CA PRO A 199 -18.99 30.25 16.94
C PRO A 199 -19.48 28.81 17.15
N LEU A 200 -18.56 27.84 17.13
CA LEU A 200 -18.89 26.43 17.37
C LEU A 200 -19.64 26.19 18.69
N ALA A 201 -19.28 26.94 19.74
CA ALA A 201 -19.92 26.81 21.05
C ALA A 201 -21.42 27.20 21.01
N GLU A 202 -21.81 28.15 20.18
CA GLU A 202 -23.22 28.55 20.01
C GLU A 202 -24.00 27.47 19.26
N ALA A 203 -23.41 26.88 18.22
CA ALA A 203 -24.01 25.75 17.51
C ALA A 203 -24.20 24.52 18.41
N VAL A 204 -23.24 24.24 19.29
CA VAL A 204 -23.35 23.20 20.31
C VAL A 204 -24.49 23.53 21.28
N ALA A 205 -24.52 24.75 21.84
CA ALA A 205 -25.54 25.17 22.79
C ALA A 205 -26.97 25.05 22.25
N ALA A 206 -27.16 25.19 20.93
CA ALA A 206 -28.47 25.03 20.29
C ALA A 206 -29.03 23.61 20.35
N VAL A 207 -28.18 22.57 20.48
CA VAL A 207 -28.61 21.16 20.33
C VAL A 207 -28.39 20.29 21.57
N VAL A 208 -27.61 20.73 22.56
CA VAL A 208 -27.22 19.90 23.72
C VAL A 208 -28.39 19.42 24.58
N GLU A 209 -29.50 20.14 24.59
CA GLU A 209 -30.70 19.77 25.36
C GLU A 209 -31.58 18.73 24.65
N LEU A 210 -31.28 18.40 23.39
CA LEU A 210 -32.06 17.42 22.63
C LEU A 210 -31.71 15.99 23.09
N PRO A 211 -32.72 15.13 23.37
CA PRO A 211 -32.47 13.78 23.86
C PRO A 211 -31.81 12.89 22.81
N GLY A 212 -30.97 11.96 23.25
CA GLY A 212 -30.30 10.97 22.40
C GLY A 212 -28.94 11.40 21.85
N LEU A 213 -28.46 12.61 22.19
CA LEU A 213 -27.12 13.08 21.81
C LEU A 213 -26.04 12.24 22.50
N GLU A 214 -25.20 11.56 21.71
CA GLU A 214 -24.08 10.76 22.22
C GLU A 214 -22.70 11.29 21.84
N ALA A 215 -22.60 12.09 20.78
CA ALA A 215 -21.33 12.66 20.34
C ALA A 215 -21.44 14.01 19.63
N ILE A 216 -20.43 14.85 19.86
CA ILE A 216 -20.23 16.14 19.21
C ILE A 216 -18.86 16.15 18.52
N LEU A 217 -18.86 16.34 17.21
CA LEU A 217 -17.70 16.19 16.34
C LEU A 217 -17.47 17.44 15.49
N VAL A 218 -16.32 17.47 14.82
CA VAL A 218 -16.04 18.39 13.71
C VAL A 218 -15.44 17.61 12.55
N ASN A 219 -15.85 17.93 11.33
CA ASN A 219 -15.42 17.19 10.14
C ASN A 219 -15.35 18.05 8.89
N CYS A 220 -14.83 17.47 7.81
CA CYS A 220 -14.77 18.12 6.50
C CYS A 220 -14.08 19.51 6.55
N CYS A 221 -13.05 19.62 7.39
CA CYS A 221 -12.18 20.77 7.53
C CYS A 221 -10.74 20.27 7.71
N SER A 222 -9.78 21.20 7.77
CA SER A 222 -8.37 20.87 7.92
C SER A 222 -8.07 20.15 9.24
N PRO A 223 -7.04 19.29 9.29
CA PRO A 223 -6.59 18.66 10.54
C PRO A 223 -6.26 19.67 11.65
N GLN A 224 -5.81 20.86 11.28
CA GLN A 224 -5.52 21.98 12.17
C GLN A 224 -6.80 22.56 12.78
N ALA A 225 -7.85 22.76 11.98
CA ALA A 225 -9.15 23.23 12.48
C ALA A 225 -9.76 22.23 13.48
N VAL A 226 -9.67 20.92 13.21
CA VAL A 226 -10.08 19.88 14.17
C VAL A 226 -9.29 20.00 15.49
N THR A 227 -7.97 20.17 15.39
CA THR A 227 -7.10 20.33 16.58
C THR A 227 -7.49 21.55 17.41
N ALA A 228 -7.80 22.67 16.76
CA ALA A 228 -8.20 23.91 17.42
C ALA A 228 -9.61 23.82 18.05
N ALA A 229 -10.50 23.03 17.48
CA ALA A 229 -11.88 22.89 17.95
C ALA A 229 -12.03 22.05 19.23
N LEU A 230 -11.18 21.04 19.44
CA LEU A 230 -11.34 20.09 20.55
C LEU A 230 -11.42 20.73 21.95
N PRO A 231 -10.61 21.74 22.31
CA PRO A 231 -10.78 22.44 23.58
C PRO A 231 -12.17 23.10 23.74
N SER A 232 -12.70 23.68 22.66
CA SER A 232 -14.04 24.30 22.64
C SER A 232 -15.12 23.24 22.81
N LEU A 233 -15.04 22.13 22.08
CA LEU A 233 -15.93 20.98 22.23
C LEU A 233 -15.91 20.42 23.65
N LYS A 234 -14.71 20.26 24.23
CA LYS A 234 -14.56 19.75 25.60
C LYS A 234 -15.19 20.67 26.64
N ALA A 235 -15.21 21.98 26.41
CA ALA A 235 -15.82 22.95 27.30
C ALA A 235 -17.35 23.00 27.16
N ALA A 236 -17.87 22.82 25.94
CA ALA A 236 -19.29 22.94 25.63
C ALA A 236 -20.08 21.61 25.74
N ALA A 237 -19.42 20.47 25.60
CA ALA A 237 -20.08 19.17 25.61
C ALA A 237 -20.64 18.80 27.00
N PRO A 238 -21.89 18.29 27.07
CA PRO A 238 -22.46 17.79 28.33
C PRO A 238 -21.66 16.59 28.88
N PRO A 239 -21.70 16.35 30.21
CA PRO A 239 -21.09 15.16 30.80
C PRO A 239 -21.60 13.86 30.16
N GLY A 240 -20.70 12.99 29.75
CA GLY A 240 -21.02 11.70 29.11
C GLY A 240 -21.18 11.75 27.58
N VAL A 241 -21.26 12.95 26.99
CA VAL A 241 -21.25 13.12 25.53
C VAL A 241 -19.81 13.05 25.02
N ARG A 242 -19.58 12.21 24.01
CA ARG A 242 -18.25 12.03 23.40
C ARG A 242 -17.90 13.25 22.55
N ILE A 243 -16.61 13.56 22.45
CA ILE A 243 -16.10 14.58 21.54
C ILE A 243 -15.09 13.97 20.57
N GLY A 244 -14.87 14.60 19.42
CA GLY A 244 -13.97 14.06 18.42
C GLY A 244 -13.91 14.85 17.12
N GLY A 245 -13.30 14.25 16.11
CA GLY A 245 -13.27 14.83 14.78
C GLY A 245 -12.64 13.92 13.73
N TYR A 246 -12.97 14.20 12.47
CA TYR A 246 -12.51 13.46 11.31
C TYR A 246 -12.29 14.43 10.14
N ALA A 247 -11.03 14.81 9.96
CA ALA A 247 -10.62 15.86 9.02
C ALA A 247 -10.53 15.39 7.56
N ASN A 248 -10.50 16.35 6.65
CA ASN A 248 -10.12 16.14 5.26
C ASN A 248 -8.63 15.76 5.15
N GLY A 249 -8.31 15.03 4.09
CA GLY A 249 -6.97 14.64 3.68
C GLY A 249 -6.40 15.47 2.54
N PHE A 250 -7.10 16.48 2.01
CA PHE A 250 -6.55 17.33 0.95
C PHE A 250 -5.79 18.54 1.49
N GLN A 251 -4.76 18.99 0.77
CA GLN A 251 -3.88 20.09 1.19
C GLN A 251 -4.59 21.46 1.21
N THR A 252 -5.56 21.64 0.32
CA THR A 252 -6.40 22.83 0.26
C THR A 252 -7.82 22.42 -0.03
N THR A 253 -8.78 22.90 0.77
CA THR A 253 -10.17 23.03 0.36
C THR A 253 -10.16 24.07 -0.76
N THR A 254 -9.95 23.66 -2.02
CA THR A 254 -9.74 24.61 -3.10
C THR A 254 -10.94 25.56 -3.22
N SER A 255 -10.63 26.83 -3.52
CA SER A 255 -11.58 27.89 -3.82
C SER A 255 -12.58 27.55 -4.94
N GLU A 256 -12.33 26.48 -5.70
CA GLU A 256 -13.25 25.93 -6.72
C GLU A 256 -14.55 25.36 -6.11
N TRP A 257 -14.50 24.83 -4.89
CA TRP A 257 -15.70 24.37 -4.16
C TRP A 257 -16.36 25.50 -3.35
N LEU A 258 -15.62 26.58 -3.10
CA LEU A 258 -16.04 27.79 -2.41
C LEU A 258 -16.48 28.88 -3.40
N ALA A 259 -16.95 28.51 -4.61
CA ALA A 259 -17.44 29.44 -5.62
C ALA A 259 -18.70 30.18 -5.10
N GLY A 260 -18.45 31.21 -4.29
CA GLY A 260 -19.46 31.86 -3.46
C GLY A 260 -18.87 32.61 -2.25
N GLY A 261 -17.66 33.19 -2.37
CA GLY A 261 -17.27 34.31 -1.50
C GLY A 261 -16.76 33.99 -0.09
N SER A 262 -15.61 33.32 0.02
CA SER A 262 -14.61 33.75 1.00
C SER A 262 -13.24 33.80 0.32
N SER A 263 -12.51 34.89 0.56
CA SER A 263 -11.26 35.19 -0.11
C SER A 263 -10.24 34.06 0.08
N ALA A 264 -9.42 33.86 -0.96
CA ALA A 264 -8.29 32.93 -0.99
C ALA A 264 -7.13 33.33 -0.03
N GLU A 265 -7.46 33.88 1.14
CA GLU A 265 -6.54 34.48 2.10
C GLU A 265 -6.60 33.80 3.47
N ALA A 266 -6.71 32.46 3.53
CA ALA A 266 -6.49 31.74 4.79
C ALA A 266 -6.20 30.24 4.64
N ALA A 267 -5.72 29.74 3.50
CA ALA A 267 -5.12 28.41 3.49
C ALA A 267 -3.79 28.51 4.23
N ALA A 268 -3.82 28.30 5.56
CA ALA A 268 -2.63 28.21 6.38
C ALA A 268 -1.63 27.30 5.67
N ALA A 269 -0.38 27.75 5.54
CA ALA A 269 0.66 27.04 4.81
C ALA A 269 0.86 25.64 5.41
N VAL A 270 0.14 24.65 4.88
CA VAL A 270 0.23 23.28 5.36
C VAL A 270 1.58 22.73 4.89
N PRO A 271 2.39 22.12 5.77
CA PRO A 271 3.71 21.65 5.38
C PRO A 271 3.59 20.69 4.19
N ALA A 272 4.21 21.05 3.06
CA ALA A 272 4.17 20.26 1.83
C ALA A 272 4.70 18.82 2.01
N GLU A 273 5.42 18.56 3.10
CA GLU A 273 5.97 17.26 3.49
C GLU A 273 4.92 16.30 4.06
N GLU A 274 3.74 16.79 4.46
CA GLU A 274 2.64 15.96 4.99
C GLU A 274 1.77 15.35 3.88
N TYR A 275 1.87 15.88 2.66
CA TYR A 275 1.03 15.51 1.53
C TYR A 275 1.87 14.86 0.44
N ASP A 276 1.25 13.97 -0.32
CA ASP A 276 1.85 13.38 -1.50
C ASP A 276 1.81 14.33 -2.71
N ALA A 277 2.30 13.86 -3.86
CA ALA A 277 2.32 14.65 -5.08
C ALA A 277 0.91 14.93 -5.66
N GLY A 278 -0.11 14.20 -5.21
CA GLY A 278 -1.52 14.42 -5.54
C GLY A 278 -2.21 15.42 -4.61
N GLY A 279 -1.52 15.90 -3.58
CA GLY A 279 -2.11 16.79 -2.57
C GLY A 279 -2.98 16.06 -1.56
N GLU A 280 -2.83 14.73 -1.42
CA GLU A 280 -3.47 13.90 -0.41
C GLU A 280 -2.51 13.67 0.77
N ILE A 281 -3.03 13.75 1.99
CA ILE A 281 -2.24 13.61 3.20
C ILE A 281 -1.72 12.19 3.32
N LEU A 282 -0.45 12.03 3.67
CA LEU A 282 0.13 10.72 3.89
C LEU A 282 -0.49 10.08 5.15
N PRO A 283 -0.71 8.74 5.18
CA PRO A 283 -1.26 8.05 6.35
C PRO A 283 -0.53 8.39 7.66
N ASP A 284 0.81 8.39 7.66
CA ASP A 284 1.62 8.73 8.83
C ASP A 284 1.43 10.18 9.30
N ALA A 285 1.18 11.11 8.38
CA ALA A 285 0.93 12.50 8.72
C ALA A 285 -0.46 12.68 9.35
N TYR A 286 -1.49 12.08 8.75
CA TYR A 286 -2.85 12.08 9.31
C TYR A 286 -2.88 11.45 10.70
N ALA A 287 -2.18 10.33 10.88
CA ALA A 287 -2.07 9.63 12.15
C ALA A 287 -1.47 10.50 13.27
N ARG A 288 -0.48 11.36 12.97
CA ARG A 288 0.07 12.31 13.95
C ARG A 288 -0.96 13.35 14.38
N HIS A 289 -1.76 13.87 13.45
CA HIS A 289 -2.87 14.77 13.78
C HIS A 289 -3.91 14.09 14.67
N ALA A 290 -4.34 12.87 14.31
CA ALA A 290 -5.26 12.09 15.12
C ALA A 290 -4.72 11.81 16.53
N GLN A 291 -3.43 11.49 16.68
CA GLN A 291 -2.80 11.37 18.00
C GLN A 291 -2.89 12.66 18.82
N HIS A 292 -2.71 13.82 18.19
CA HIS A 292 -2.90 15.11 18.86
C HIS A 292 -4.35 15.36 19.27
N TRP A 293 -5.32 14.86 18.50
CA TRP A 293 -6.74 14.92 18.84
C TRP A 293 -7.05 14.08 20.08
N LEU A 294 -6.57 12.83 20.11
CA LEU A 294 -6.73 11.92 21.25
C LEU A 294 -6.15 12.53 22.53
N GLN A 295 -4.95 13.12 22.45
CA GLN A 295 -4.31 13.81 23.59
C GLN A 295 -5.12 15.01 24.10
N ARG A 296 -5.98 15.61 23.26
CA ARG A 296 -6.86 16.73 23.62
C ARG A 296 -8.24 16.28 24.11
N GLY A 297 -8.47 14.98 24.19
CA GLY A 297 -9.70 14.39 24.71
C GLY A 297 -10.68 13.91 23.65
N ALA A 298 -10.27 13.82 22.38
CA ALA A 298 -11.07 13.13 21.37
C ALA A 298 -11.25 11.66 21.78
N SER A 299 -12.50 11.22 21.79
CA SER A 299 -12.94 9.83 22.00
C SER A 299 -13.51 9.20 20.73
N ILE A 300 -13.66 9.99 19.66
CA ILE A 300 -14.04 9.54 18.33
C ILE A 300 -13.07 10.16 17.33
N VAL A 301 -12.48 9.33 16.47
CA VAL A 301 -11.61 9.77 15.36
C VAL A 301 -11.97 9.00 14.10
N GLY A 302 -11.73 9.57 12.92
CA GLY A 302 -12.03 8.93 11.64
C GLY A 302 -11.40 9.69 10.50
N GLY A 303 -11.91 9.52 9.28
CA GLY A 303 -11.51 10.24 8.08
C GLY A 303 -12.68 10.91 7.35
N CYS A 304 -12.41 11.98 6.60
CA CYS A 304 -13.40 12.56 5.68
C CYS A 304 -12.87 12.47 4.23
N CYS A 305 -13.03 13.50 3.42
CA CYS A 305 -12.60 13.51 2.03
C CYS A 305 -11.08 13.34 1.91
N GLY A 306 -10.59 12.42 1.07
CA GLY A 306 -9.14 12.17 0.88
C GLY A 306 -8.48 11.32 1.98
N VAL A 307 -9.27 10.67 2.83
CA VAL A 307 -8.78 9.73 3.85
C VAL A 307 -9.35 8.35 3.55
N GLY A 308 -8.48 7.39 3.24
CA GLY A 308 -8.85 6.05 2.78
C GLY A 308 -8.52 4.93 3.78
N PRO A 309 -8.67 3.64 3.38
CA PRO A 309 -8.47 2.49 4.26
C PRO A 309 -7.05 2.39 4.84
N ALA A 310 -6.03 2.84 4.09
CA ALA A 310 -4.65 2.86 4.57
C ALA A 310 -4.46 3.80 5.77
N HIS A 311 -5.12 4.96 5.78
CA HIS A 311 -5.12 5.89 6.91
C HIS A 311 -5.80 5.27 8.12
N ILE A 312 -6.99 4.70 7.91
CA ILE A 312 -7.79 4.06 8.96
C ILE A 312 -7.04 2.88 9.59
N GLN A 313 -6.37 2.05 8.79
CA GLN A 313 -5.59 0.91 9.29
C GLN A 313 -4.44 1.37 10.20
N LEU A 314 -3.77 2.47 9.85
CA LEU A 314 -2.73 3.04 10.69
C LEU A 314 -3.31 3.61 12.00
N LEU A 315 -4.45 4.30 11.94
CA LEU A 315 -5.15 4.77 13.14
C LEU A 315 -5.53 3.62 14.06
N ARG A 316 -6.11 2.54 13.52
CA ARG A 316 -6.43 1.32 14.27
C ARG A 316 -5.20 0.76 14.98
N SER A 317 -4.07 0.68 14.29
CA SER A 317 -2.82 0.17 14.87
C SER A 317 -2.34 1.02 16.06
N ILE A 318 -2.52 2.34 16.02
CA ILE A 318 -2.16 3.26 17.11
C ILE A 318 -3.09 3.04 18.31
N LEU A 319 -4.39 2.91 18.06
CA LEU A 319 -5.38 2.66 19.12
C LEU A 319 -5.14 1.31 19.81
N ASP A 320 -4.80 0.27 19.05
CA ASP A 320 -4.51 -1.07 19.60
C ASP A 320 -3.21 -1.10 20.42
N GLN A 321 -2.17 -0.39 19.97
CA GLN A 321 -0.93 -0.23 20.73
C GLN A 321 -1.17 0.52 22.05
N GLY A 322 -2.04 1.53 22.04
CA GLY A 322 -2.45 2.26 23.25
C GLY A 322 -3.14 1.35 24.27
N ARG A 323 -4.06 0.48 23.82
CA ARG A 323 -4.74 -0.51 24.66
C ARG A 323 -3.77 -1.57 25.22
N GLY A 324 -2.85 -2.07 24.40
CA GLY A 324 -1.85 -3.06 24.83
C GLY A 324 -0.88 -2.53 25.89
N ALA A 325 -0.48 -1.26 25.78
CA ALA A 325 0.38 -0.61 26.77
C ALA A 325 -0.34 -0.36 28.11
N ALA A 326 -1.63 -0.01 28.08
CA ALA A 326 -2.48 0.14 29.26
C ALA A 326 -2.73 -1.19 29.98
N ALA A 327 -3.06 -2.25 29.24
CA ALA A 327 -3.23 -3.60 29.78
C ALA A 327 -1.95 -4.14 30.43
N ALA A 328 -0.79 -3.95 29.78
CA ALA A 328 0.51 -4.33 30.34
C ALA A 328 0.92 -3.48 31.56
N ALA A 329 0.41 -2.25 31.68
CA ALA A 329 0.62 -1.40 32.86
C ALA A 329 -0.28 -1.83 34.04
N ALA A 330 -1.50 -2.31 33.77
CA ALA A 330 -2.44 -2.84 34.76
C ALA A 330 -2.02 -4.20 35.35
N GLU A 331 -1.25 -5.01 34.62
CA GLU A 331 -0.81 -6.35 35.05
C GLU A 331 0.47 -6.40 35.91
N ARG A 332 1.02 -5.26 36.36
CA ARG A 332 2.18 -5.29 37.28
C ARG A 332 1.75 -5.76 38.69
N PRO A 333 2.26 -6.89 39.23
CA PRO A 333 1.82 -7.38 40.52
C PRO A 333 2.42 -6.54 41.66
N GLY A 334 1.55 -5.90 42.44
CA GLY A 334 1.89 -5.43 43.79
C GLY A 334 2.26 -6.63 44.66
N SER A 335 3.43 -6.56 45.29
CA SER A 335 3.93 -7.56 46.21
C SER A 335 3.02 -7.68 47.45
N GLY A 336 2.28 -8.77 47.55
CA GLY A 336 1.49 -9.13 48.72
C GLY A 336 1.33 -10.63 48.83
N LYS A 337 2.19 -11.27 49.63
CA LYS A 337 2.12 -12.69 49.97
C LYS A 337 0.83 -13.00 50.74
N GLN A 338 0.11 -14.04 50.35
CA GLN A 338 -0.54 -14.92 51.34
C GLN A 338 -0.72 -16.34 50.81
N LEU A 339 -0.33 -17.30 51.65
CA LEU A 339 -0.28 -18.74 51.41
C LEU A 339 -1.52 -19.44 52.02
N GLY A 340 -2.14 -20.31 51.21
CA GLY A 340 -2.76 -21.59 51.59
C GLY A 340 -4.25 -21.60 52.02
N PRO A 341 -4.88 -22.80 52.14
CA PRO A 341 -4.38 -24.14 51.83
C PRO A 341 -5.31 -25.02 50.95
N ILE A 342 -4.71 -26.12 50.52
CA ILE A 342 -5.22 -27.28 49.78
C ILE A 342 -6.25 -28.07 50.63
N TRP A 343 -7.28 -28.61 49.98
CA TRP A 343 -8.00 -29.81 50.45
C TRP A 343 -8.12 -30.85 49.32
N LEU A 344 -7.88 -32.09 49.72
CA LEU A 344 -7.76 -33.31 48.93
C LEU A 344 -8.99 -34.20 49.13
N PHE A 345 -9.41 -34.86 48.04
CA PHE A 345 -10.21 -36.10 47.93
C PHE A 345 -11.59 -36.23 48.61
N THR A 346 -12.59 -36.65 47.85
CA THR A 346 -13.10 -38.04 47.81
C THR A 346 -14.34 -38.18 46.90
N ALA A 347 -14.33 -39.19 46.03
CA ALA A 347 -15.52 -39.90 45.55
C ALA A 347 -15.68 -41.17 46.42
N PRO A 348 -16.85 -41.87 46.52
CA PRO A 348 -17.25 -42.79 45.44
C PRO A 348 -18.75 -43.25 45.37
N SER A 349 -19.01 -44.11 44.36
CA SER A 349 -19.98 -45.23 44.24
C SER A 349 -21.47 -44.91 43.98
N GLY A 350 -22.23 -45.65 43.17
CA GLY A 350 -21.97 -46.86 42.38
C GLY A 350 -23.26 -47.40 41.70
N GLU A 351 -23.07 -48.24 40.67
CA GLU A 351 -23.97 -49.26 40.07
C GLU A 351 -25.32 -48.81 39.44
N LYS A 352 -25.83 -49.29 38.28
CA LYS A 352 -25.85 -50.57 37.52
C LYS A 352 -26.02 -50.16 36.03
N GLY A 353 -25.45 -50.78 35.00
CA GLY A 353 -25.62 -52.16 34.59
C GLY A 353 -26.09 -52.22 33.11
N VAL A 354 -25.14 -52.54 32.23
CA VAL A 354 -25.27 -53.43 31.05
C VAL A 354 -25.93 -52.90 29.74
N MET A 355 -25.20 -53.17 28.63
CA MET A 355 -25.59 -53.21 27.20
C MET A 355 -25.53 -51.93 26.33
N ARG A 356 -24.31 -51.54 25.91
CA ARG A 356 -23.89 -51.36 24.49
C ARG A 356 -22.54 -50.64 24.39
N LYS A 357 -21.46 -51.38 24.62
CA LYS A 357 -20.13 -51.09 24.07
C LYS A 357 -19.47 -52.41 23.67
N LEU A 358 -19.81 -52.89 22.49
CA LEU A 358 -18.95 -53.63 21.58
C LEU A 358 -19.71 -53.73 20.26
N LEU A 359 -19.02 -53.49 19.13
CA LEU A 359 -19.57 -53.35 17.75
C LEU A 359 -19.96 -51.91 17.32
N CYS A 360 -19.09 -50.93 17.57
CA CYS A 360 -19.00 -49.75 16.69
C CYS A 360 -17.55 -49.51 16.21
N ALA A 361 -16.77 -50.59 16.15
CA ALA A 361 -15.48 -50.67 15.45
C ALA A 361 -15.56 -51.58 14.20
N LEU A 362 -16.77 -51.95 13.77
CA LEU A 362 -17.01 -52.87 12.63
C LEU A 362 -18.17 -52.42 11.72
N ALA A 363 -18.42 -51.11 11.61
CA ALA A 363 -19.41 -50.56 10.67
C ALA A 363 -18.94 -49.29 9.94
N LEU A 364 -17.63 -49.14 9.74
CA LEU A 364 -17.02 -48.15 8.85
C LEU A 364 -15.94 -48.77 7.94
N ALA A 365 -16.06 -50.08 7.69
CA ALA A 365 -15.22 -50.84 6.76
C ALA A 365 -16.04 -51.55 5.66
N ALA A 366 -17.33 -51.23 5.50
CA ALA A 366 -18.22 -51.89 4.53
C ALA A 366 -19.05 -50.92 3.66
N ALA A 367 -18.52 -49.72 3.39
CA ALA A 367 -19.00 -48.84 2.31
C ALA A 367 -17.88 -48.47 1.33
N ALA A 368 -16.77 -49.22 1.34
CA ALA A 368 -15.63 -49.09 0.43
C ALA A 368 -15.48 -50.30 -0.51
N ALA A 369 -16.43 -51.23 -0.52
CA ALA A 369 -16.34 -52.47 -1.29
C ALA A 369 -17.67 -52.80 -2.01
N ALA A 370 -18.17 -51.89 -2.84
CA ALA A 370 -19.29 -52.18 -3.76
C ALA A 370 -19.39 -51.23 -4.97
N VAL A 371 -18.29 -50.62 -5.45
CA VAL A 371 -18.25 -49.90 -6.75
C VAL A 371 -17.05 -50.35 -7.59
N GLN A 372 -16.61 -51.60 -7.42
CA GLN A 372 -15.49 -52.18 -8.15
C GLN A 372 -15.83 -53.59 -8.62
N ALA A 373 -16.81 -53.71 -9.52
CA ALA A 373 -16.98 -54.90 -10.37
C ALA A 373 -17.95 -54.62 -11.52
N ALA A 374 -17.47 -53.95 -12.58
CA ALA A 374 -17.90 -54.15 -13.97
C ALA A 374 -17.10 -53.22 -14.90
N ARG A 375 -15.91 -53.67 -15.31
CA ARG A 375 -15.38 -53.37 -16.65
C ARG A 375 -15.66 -54.63 -17.48
N PRO A 376 -16.10 -54.48 -18.74
CA PRO A 376 -15.09 -54.34 -19.78
C PRO A 376 -15.39 -53.33 -20.91
N ALA A 377 -14.28 -52.78 -21.40
CA ALA A 377 -13.93 -52.48 -22.79
C ALA A 377 -14.89 -51.65 -23.67
N ALA A 378 -14.53 -50.37 -23.85
CA ALA A 378 -14.10 -49.87 -25.17
C ALA A 378 -13.32 -48.57 -24.99
N ASP A 379 -12.10 -48.56 -25.51
CA ASP A 379 -11.15 -47.45 -25.54
C ASP A 379 -11.74 -46.20 -26.19
N ALA A 380 -11.88 -45.15 -25.40
CA ALA A 380 -11.60 -43.79 -25.86
C ALA A 380 -10.62 -43.19 -24.87
N GLN A 381 -9.33 -43.47 -25.07
CA GLN A 381 -8.28 -42.60 -24.55
C GLN A 381 -8.58 -41.18 -25.05
N VAL A 382 -9.23 -40.36 -24.23
CA VAL A 382 -9.10 -38.91 -24.38
C VAL A 382 -7.67 -38.60 -23.96
N ARG A 383 -6.78 -38.64 -24.95
CA ARG A 383 -5.42 -38.14 -24.86
C ARG A 383 -5.50 -36.65 -24.61
N LEU A 384 -5.54 -36.27 -23.34
CA LEU A 384 -5.22 -34.93 -22.90
C LEU A 384 -3.72 -34.73 -23.14
N ALA A 385 -3.33 -33.61 -23.74
CA ALA A 385 -1.96 -33.26 -24.14
C ALA A 385 -1.02 -33.05 -22.93
N ASP A 386 -0.83 -34.08 -22.11
CA ASP A 386 0.07 -34.14 -20.95
C ASP A 386 1.06 -35.31 -21.09
N ASP A 387 1.61 -35.51 -22.30
CA ASP A 387 2.75 -36.41 -22.52
C ASP A 387 3.89 -35.62 -23.17
N TRP A 388 4.76 -35.04 -22.34
CA TRP A 388 6.06 -34.59 -22.81
C TRP A 388 7.13 -35.11 -21.84
N SER A 389 7.58 -36.33 -22.14
CA SER A 389 8.80 -36.95 -21.61
C SER A 389 9.99 -35.99 -21.78
N PRO A 390 11.00 -36.02 -20.88
CA PRO A 390 12.25 -35.32 -21.10
C PRO A 390 12.99 -36.02 -22.26
N ASP A 391 12.76 -35.57 -23.49
CA ASP A 391 13.65 -35.89 -24.58
C ASP A 391 14.92 -35.06 -24.38
N CYS A 392 15.83 -35.58 -23.56
CA CYS A 392 17.25 -35.54 -23.83
C CYS A 392 18.07 -36.37 -22.83
N THR A 393 18.54 -37.51 -23.30
CA THR A 393 19.74 -38.17 -22.76
C THR A 393 20.99 -37.40 -23.19
N PRO A 394 22.06 -37.35 -22.38
CA PRO A 394 23.29 -36.66 -22.76
C PRO A 394 23.90 -37.30 -24.03
N GLY A 395 23.79 -36.62 -25.17
CA GLY A 395 24.36 -37.09 -26.44
C GLY A 395 23.51 -36.86 -27.70
N GLU A 396 22.23 -36.49 -27.60
CA GLU A 396 21.38 -36.23 -28.77
C GLU A 396 20.86 -34.78 -28.80
N ASN A 397 20.75 -34.23 -30.02
CA ASN A 397 20.41 -32.83 -30.29
C ASN A 397 19.04 -32.44 -29.71
N CYS A 398 19.04 -31.76 -28.57
CA CYS A 398 17.84 -31.25 -27.92
C CYS A 398 17.21 -30.10 -28.70
N SER A 399 15.89 -29.97 -28.54
CA SER A 399 15.06 -28.84 -28.97
C SER A 399 15.81 -27.51 -28.96
N PRO A 400 15.66 -26.65 -29.99
CA PRO A 400 16.35 -25.37 -30.01
C PRO A 400 15.96 -24.47 -28.83
N PHE A 401 14.83 -24.69 -28.15
CA PHE A 401 14.33 -23.80 -27.09
C PHE A 401 14.93 -24.06 -25.71
N VAL A 402 15.07 -22.99 -24.91
CA VAL A 402 15.44 -23.04 -23.49
C VAL A 402 14.16 -23.18 -22.65
N ASN A 403 14.05 -24.25 -21.86
CA ASN A 403 12.93 -24.44 -20.94
C ASN A 403 13.08 -23.50 -19.74
N VAL A 404 12.10 -22.61 -19.52
CA VAL A 404 12.04 -21.73 -18.34
C VAL A 404 10.79 -22.06 -17.56
N THR A 405 10.93 -22.62 -16.35
CA THR A 405 9.78 -22.92 -15.48
C THR A 405 9.82 -22.04 -14.25
N LEU A 406 8.75 -21.26 -14.04
CA LEU A 406 8.54 -20.43 -12.85
C LEU A 406 7.52 -21.11 -11.94
N TYR A 407 7.93 -21.43 -10.72
CA TYR A 407 7.05 -21.84 -9.64
C TYR A 407 6.74 -20.60 -8.79
N GLY A 408 5.45 -20.27 -8.67
CA GLY A 408 4.99 -19.07 -8.00
C GLY A 408 3.62 -19.25 -7.36
N GLU A 409 3.20 -18.24 -6.61
CA GLU A 409 1.86 -18.18 -6.03
C GLU A 409 1.22 -16.82 -6.31
N ALA A 410 -0.09 -16.81 -6.51
CA ALA A 410 -0.87 -15.59 -6.62
C ALA A 410 -0.80 -14.78 -5.32
N LEU A 411 -0.96 -13.45 -5.40
CA LEU A 411 -0.87 -12.52 -4.27
C LEU A 411 0.53 -12.42 -3.59
N CYS A 412 1.54 -13.13 -4.08
CA CYS A 412 2.90 -12.99 -3.59
C CYS A 412 3.62 -11.81 -4.27
N PRO A 413 4.06 -10.78 -3.51
CA PRO A 413 4.67 -9.59 -4.07
C PRO A 413 5.98 -9.89 -4.80
N TYR A 414 6.73 -10.92 -4.38
CA TYR A 414 7.97 -11.34 -5.05
C TYR A 414 7.69 -12.01 -6.40
N THR A 415 6.64 -12.83 -6.48
CA THR A 415 6.22 -13.47 -7.74
C THR A 415 5.70 -12.41 -8.71
N ALA A 416 4.85 -11.48 -8.23
CA ALA A 416 4.36 -10.36 -9.02
C ALA A 416 5.51 -9.48 -9.51
N ALA A 417 6.44 -9.08 -8.64
CA ALA A 417 7.61 -8.26 -9.01
C ALA A 417 8.50 -8.95 -10.07
N PHE A 418 8.72 -10.26 -9.96
CA PHE A 418 9.48 -11.00 -10.98
C PHE A 418 8.75 -11.02 -12.33
N VAL A 419 7.43 -11.18 -12.33
CA VAL A 419 6.64 -11.17 -13.56
C VAL A 419 6.63 -9.77 -14.18
N THR A 420 6.44 -8.71 -13.40
CA THR A 420 6.31 -7.33 -13.90
C THR A 420 7.64 -6.69 -14.25
N HIS A 421 8.71 -6.97 -13.49
CA HIS A 421 10.01 -6.32 -13.66
C HIS A 421 11.06 -7.18 -14.35
N THR A 422 10.90 -8.51 -14.38
CA THR A 422 11.86 -9.42 -15.05
C THR A 422 11.27 -10.03 -16.30
N LEU A 423 10.06 -10.60 -16.27
CA LEU A 423 9.46 -11.28 -17.43
C LEU A 423 8.79 -10.32 -18.41
N ALA A 424 7.96 -9.39 -17.93
CA ALA A 424 7.17 -8.50 -18.77
C ALA A 424 8.02 -7.57 -19.66
N PRO A 425 9.16 -6.99 -19.20
CA PRO A 425 10.02 -6.18 -20.06
C PRO A 425 10.69 -6.97 -21.18
N LEU A 426 10.73 -8.30 -21.05
CA LEU A 426 11.26 -9.18 -22.09
C LEU A 426 10.19 -9.47 -23.17
N LEU A 427 8.90 -9.23 -22.90
CA LEU A 427 7.80 -9.43 -23.86
C LEU A 427 7.88 -8.38 -24.99
N PRO A 428 7.75 -8.79 -26.26
CA PRO A 428 7.83 -7.83 -27.35
C PRO A 428 6.58 -6.94 -27.45
N PRO A 429 6.73 -5.61 -27.54
CA PRO A 429 5.60 -4.73 -27.82
C PRO A 429 5.14 -4.92 -29.28
N GLY A 430 3.89 -5.29 -29.50
CA GLY A 430 3.21 -5.12 -30.80
C GLY A 430 3.58 -6.04 -31.97
N GLY A 431 4.38 -7.10 -31.77
CA GLY A 431 4.48 -8.25 -32.70
C GLY A 431 5.53 -8.20 -33.83
N ARG A 432 6.44 -9.18 -33.82
CA ARG A 432 6.75 -10.19 -34.88
C ARG A 432 7.39 -11.41 -34.18
N PRO A 433 7.14 -12.68 -34.61
CA PRO A 433 7.49 -13.85 -33.78
C PRO A 433 8.97 -14.28 -33.79
N TYR A 434 9.86 -13.65 -34.57
CA TYR A 434 11.13 -14.29 -34.94
C TYR A 434 12.45 -13.57 -34.56
N GLU A 435 12.45 -12.52 -33.73
CA GLU A 435 13.71 -11.88 -33.28
C GLU A 435 13.70 -11.43 -31.81
N THR A 436 12.90 -12.07 -30.95
CA THR A 436 12.65 -11.58 -29.58
C THR A 436 13.07 -12.62 -28.56
N PHE A 437 13.39 -12.21 -27.33
CA PHE A 437 13.80 -13.11 -26.25
C PHE A 437 12.82 -14.30 -26.06
N TRP A 438 11.53 -14.09 -26.33
CA TRP A 438 10.51 -15.13 -26.23
C TRP A 438 10.54 -16.19 -27.35
N SER A 439 11.23 -15.94 -28.47
CA SER A 439 11.35 -16.92 -29.56
C SER A 439 12.35 -18.04 -29.26
N ILE A 440 13.10 -17.94 -28.16
CA ILE A 440 14.11 -18.91 -27.76
C ILE A 440 13.77 -19.60 -26.43
N ILE A 441 12.63 -19.26 -25.81
CA ILE A 441 12.21 -19.85 -24.53
C ILE A 441 10.91 -20.61 -24.67
N GLN A 442 10.81 -21.67 -23.88
CA GLN A 442 9.56 -22.33 -23.58
C GLN A 442 9.22 -22.07 -22.11
N PHE A 443 8.39 -21.07 -21.89
CA PHE A 443 7.99 -20.64 -20.55
C PHE A 443 6.84 -21.49 -19.97
N ARG A 444 6.94 -21.83 -18.69
CA ARG A 444 5.92 -22.55 -17.91
C ARG A 444 5.71 -21.87 -16.57
N TYR A 445 4.46 -21.79 -16.12
CA TYR A 445 4.11 -21.29 -14.79
C TYR A 445 3.40 -22.36 -13.96
N VAL A 446 3.87 -22.59 -12.73
CA VAL A 446 3.24 -23.52 -11.78
C VAL A 446 2.66 -22.70 -10.63
N ALA A 447 1.33 -22.57 -10.61
CA ALA A 447 0.58 -21.80 -9.62
C ALA A 447 0.24 -22.67 -8.40
N TRP A 448 1.14 -22.70 -7.42
CA TRP A 448 0.98 -23.42 -6.15
C TRP A 448 1.89 -22.85 -5.06
N GLY A 449 3.15 -22.54 -5.44
CA GLY A 449 4.15 -21.90 -4.61
C GLY A 449 4.39 -22.59 -3.26
N ASN A 450 4.18 -21.85 -2.16
CA ASN A 450 4.46 -22.30 -0.78
C ASN A 450 3.23 -22.89 -0.06
N ALA A 451 2.12 -23.14 -0.75
CA ALA A 451 0.89 -23.66 -0.14
C ALA A 451 1.14 -24.98 0.62
N ARG A 452 0.54 -25.08 1.83
CA ARG A 452 0.74 -26.18 2.79
C ARG A 452 -0.53 -27.03 2.95
N ASN A 453 -0.36 -28.18 3.60
CA ASN A 453 -1.44 -29.09 4.03
C ASN A 453 -2.26 -29.68 2.87
N ARG A 454 -1.64 -30.66 2.19
CA ARG A 454 -2.03 -31.22 0.88
C ARG A 454 -3.32 -32.06 0.90
N SER A 455 -3.74 -32.50 2.07
CA SER A 455 -4.90 -33.37 2.27
C SER A 455 -6.14 -32.64 2.77
N SER A 456 -6.04 -31.35 3.12
CA SER A 456 -7.22 -30.57 3.52
C SER A 456 -8.04 -30.16 2.30
N SER A 457 -9.36 -30.18 2.45
CA SER A 457 -10.31 -29.67 1.46
C SER A 457 -11.05 -28.49 2.10
N PRO A 458 -10.71 -27.23 1.78
CA PRO A 458 -9.73 -26.77 0.78
C PRO A 458 -8.26 -26.78 1.28
N PRO A 459 -7.27 -26.73 0.36
CA PRO A 459 -5.85 -26.59 0.70
C PRO A 459 -5.55 -25.25 1.41
N GLN A 460 -4.44 -25.20 2.16
CA GLN A 460 -4.03 -24.01 2.93
C GLN A 460 -2.93 -23.22 2.22
N CYS A 461 -3.31 -22.15 1.52
CA CYS A 461 -2.37 -21.22 0.89
C CYS A 461 -1.85 -20.15 1.87
N GLN A 462 -0.68 -19.58 1.58
CA GLN A 462 0.04 -18.71 2.52
C GLN A 462 -0.70 -17.38 2.79
N HIS A 463 -1.40 -16.85 1.79
CA HIS A 463 -2.20 -15.63 1.82
C HIS A 463 -3.71 -15.95 1.85
N GLY A 464 -4.07 -17.14 2.37
CA GLY A 464 -5.45 -17.54 2.62
C GLY A 464 -6.23 -18.06 1.40
N ALA A 465 -7.55 -18.22 1.57
CA ALA A 465 -8.40 -18.83 0.54
C ALA A 465 -8.48 -18.03 -0.78
N ALA A 466 -8.11 -16.75 -0.74
CA ALA A 466 -8.04 -15.91 -1.91
C ALA A 466 -6.92 -16.35 -2.87
N GLU A 467 -5.72 -16.63 -2.32
CA GLU A 467 -4.59 -17.15 -3.08
C GLU A 467 -4.93 -18.51 -3.72
N CYS A 468 -5.52 -19.46 -2.97
CA CYS A 468 -5.85 -20.78 -3.53
C CYS A 468 -6.85 -20.68 -4.69
N ARG A 469 -7.83 -19.79 -4.58
CA ARG A 469 -8.77 -19.54 -5.68
C ARG A 469 -8.04 -18.97 -6.90
N LEU A 470 -7.19 -17.96 -6.73
CA LEU A 470 -6.43 -17.37 -7.85
C LEU A 470 -5.44 -18.36 -8.47
N ASN A 471 -4.77 -19.21 -7.68
CA ASN A 471 -3.92 -20.29 -8.19
C ASN A 471 -4.73 -21.25 -9.08
N ARG A 472 -5.95 -21.63 -8.66
CA ARG A 472 -6.88 -22.43 -9.50
C ARG A 472 -7.27 -21.72 -10.78
N PHE A 473 -7.55 -20.41 -10.73
CA PHE A 473 -7.84 -19.61 -11.92
C PHE A 473 -6.67 -19.58 -12.90
N ILE A 474 -5.44 -19.34 -12.43
CA ILE A 474 -4.24 -19.35 -13.29
C ILE A 474 -4.02 -20.74 -13.89
N ASN A 475 -4.21 -21.81 -13.11
CA ASN A 475 -4.08 -23.19 -13.62
C ASN A 475 -5.17 -23.52 -14.66
N CYS A 476 -6.41 -23.06 -14.46
CA CYS A 476 -7.50 -23.21 -15.42
C CYS A 476 -7.27 -22.39 -16.69
N ALA A 477 -6.80 -21.15 -16.59
CA ALA A 477 -6.44 -20.33 -17.74
C ALA A 477 -5.36 -21.00 -18.60
N GLN A 478 -4.32 -21.56 -17.97
CA GLN A 478 -3.28 -22.33 -18.67
C GLN A 478 -3.83 -23.60 -19.35
N LYS A 479 -4.82 -24.27 -18.74
CA LYS A 479 -5.39 -25.52 -19.29
C LYS A 479 -6.35 -25.27 -20.45
N LEU A 480 -7.24 -24.28 -20.30
CA LEU A 480 -8.26 -23.94 -21.30
C LEU A 480 -7.67 -23.13 -22.46
N HIS A 481 -6.65 -22.32 -22.18
CA HIS A 481 -6.01 -21.44 -23.15
C HIS A 481 -4.49 -21.61 -23.10
N PRO A 482 -3.89 -22.51 -23.91
CA PRO A 482 -2.45 -22.79 -23.82
C PRO A 482 -1.55 -21.63 -24.29
N SER A 483 -2.10 -20.58 -24.92
CA SER A 483 -1.33 -19.42 -25.38
C SER A 483 -0.83 -18.57 -24.21
N GLN A 484 0.49 -18.49 -24.05
CA GLN A 484 1.16 -17.68 -23.02
C GLN A 484 0.68 -16.23 -22.99
N ARG A 485 0.39 -15.63 -24.14
CA ARG A 485 -0.11 -14.24 -24.20
C ARG A 485 -1.46 -14.05 -23.51
N GLN A 486 -2.28 -15.10 -23.46
CA GLN A 486 -3.62 -15.03 -22.91
C GLN A 486 -3.62 -15.23 -21.39
N TRP A 487 -2.81 -16.15 -20.86
CA TRP A 487 -2.82 -16.45 -19.43
C TRP A 487 -1.74 -15.75 -18.60
N LEU A 488 -0.63 -15.30 -19.21
CA LEU A 488 0.45 -14.63 -18.47
C LEU A 488 0.02 -13.33 -17.75
N PRO A 489 -0.92 -12.52 -18.26
CA PRO A 489 -1.42 -11.35 -17.53
C PRO A 489 -2.01 -11.69 -16.15
N PHE A 490 -2.59 -12.88 -15.97
CA PHE A 490 -3.16 -13.32 -14.69
C PHE A 490 -2.12 -13.62 -13.62
N VAL A 491 -0.85 -13.78 -13.99
CA VAL A 491 0.25 -14.16 -13.09
C VAL A 491 0.88 -12.95 -12.41
N GLY A 492 0.84 -11.78 -13.06
CA GLY A 492 1.50 -10.54 -12.60
C GLY A 492 0.56 -9.52 -11.96
N THR A 493 -0.68 -9.88 -11.64
CA THR A 493 -1.64 -8.94 -11.06
C THR A 493 -1.30 -8.69 -9.59
N ASP A 494 -1.13 -7.42 -9.22
CA ASP A 494 -1.03 -6.93 -7.84
C ASP A 494 -2.41 -6.49 -7.29
N ARG A 495 -3.47 -6.75 -8.07
CA ARG A 495 -4.81 -6.24 -7.78
C ARG A 495 -5.41 -6.98 -6.57
N PRO A 496 -5.87 -6.25 -5.53
CA PRO A 496 -6.41 -6.86 -4.30
C PRO A 496 -7.78 -7.52 -4.50
N SER A 497 -8.50 -7.18 -5.58
CA SER A 497 -9.82 -7.72 -5.92
C SER A 497 -9.72 -8.86 -6.93
N MET A 498 -10.07 -10.07 -6.49
CA MET A 498 -10.07 -11.30 -7.29
C MET A 498 -10.97 -11.21 -8.53
N GLU A 499 -12.17 -10.66 -8.39
CA GLU A 499 -13.16 -10.59 -9.47
C GLU A 499 -12.82 -9.51 -10.49
N SER A 500 -12.29 -8.37 -10.05
CA SER A 500 -11.80 -7.31 -10.95
C SER A 500 -10.58 -7.80 -11.75
N ALA A 501 -9.67 -8.53 -11.12
CA ALA A 501 -8.51 -9.12 -11.79
C ALA A 501 -8.92 -10.17 -12.83
N ILE A 502 -9.86 -11.06 -12.50
CA ILE A 502 -10.32 -12.12 -13.41
C ILE A 502 -11.10 -11.52 -14.59
N ASN A 503 -12.03 -10.60 -14.35
CA ASN A 503 -12.88 -10.04 -15.39
C ASN A 503 -12.10 -9.11 -16.34
N SER A 504 -11.25 -8.22 -15.80
CA SER A 504 -10.41 -7.33 -16.60
C SER A 504 -9.40 -8.13 -17.43
N CYS A 505 -8.71 -9.10 -16.82
CA CYS A 505 -7.70 -9.89 -17.55
C CYS A 505 -8.33 -10.87 -18.55
N ALA A 506 -9.48 -11.48 -18.24
CA ALA A 506 -10.18 -12.34 -19.19
C ALA A 506 -10.69 -11.54 -20.39
N GLN A 507 -11.25 -10.35 -20.17
CA GLN A 507 -11.69 -9.47 -21.24
C GLN A 507 -10.53 -8.97 -22.11
N GLU A 508 -9.41 -8.55 -21.50
CA GLU A 508 -8.20 -8.12 -22.21
C GLU A 508 -7.52 -9.27 -22.99
N ALA A 509 -7.59 -10.50 -22.49
CA ALA A 509 -7.01 -11.68 -23.11
C ALA A 509 -7.95 -12.39 -24.12
N GLY A 510 -9.19 -11.92 -24.25
CA GLY A 510 -10.23 -12.53 -25.09
C GLY A 510 -10.66 -13.92 -24.62
N LEU A 511 -10.68 -14.15 -23.30
CA LEU A 511 -11.10 -15.39 -22.66
C LEU A 511 -12.51 -15.26 -22.10
N ASP A 512 -13.28 -16.35 -22.08
CA ASP A 512 -14.61 -16.36 -21.46
C ASP A 512 -14.47 -16.43 -19.92
N PRO A 513 -14.86 -15.37 -19.18
CA PRO A 513 -14.78 -15.35 -17.72
C PRO A 513 -15.63 -16.45 -17.07
N VAL A 514 -16.73 -16.86 -17.72
CA VAL A 514 -17.64 -17.89 -17.21
C VAL A 514 -16.99 -19.26 -17.28
N GLU A 515 -16.33 -19.62 -18.39
CA GLU A 515 -15.62 -20.90 -18.51
C GLU A 515 -14.47 -21.02 -17.51
N LEU A 516 -13.73 -19.94 -17.30
CA LEU A 516 -12.66 -19.88 -16.30
C LEU A 516 -13.21 -20.04 -14.87
N HIS A 517 -14.33 -19.38 -14.56
CA HIS A 517 -14.98 -19.48 -13.26
C HIS A 517 -15.51 -20.90 -12.99
N VAL A 518 -16.16 -21.52 -13.98
CA VAL A 518 -16.64 -22.91 -13.90
C VAL A 518 -15.48 -23.88 -13.69
N CYS A 519 -14.36 -23.70 -14.41
CA CYS A 519 -13.18 -24.53 -14.21
C CYS A 519 -12.58 -24.37 -12.81
N ALA A 520 -12.37 -23.14 -12.36
CA ALA A 520 -11.66 -22.85 -11.12
C ALA A 520 -12.46 -23.27 -9.87
N THR A 521 -13.79 -23.16 -9.92
CA THR A 521 -14.69 -23.58 -8.84
C THR A 521 -15.06 -25.06 -8.91
N GLY A 522 -14.90 -25.70 -10.07
CA GLY A 522 -15.26 -27.10 -10.31
C GLY A 522 -14.19 -28.14 -9.93
N PRO A 523 -14.48 -29.43 -10.16
CA PRO A 523 -13.56 -30.54 -9.89
C PRO A 523 -12.25 -30.45 -10.70
N LEU A 524 -12.31 -29.91 -11.92
CA LEU A 524 -11.15 -29.74 -12.80
C LEU A 524 -10.12 -28.78 -12.19
N GLY A 525 -10.54 -27.61 -11.69
CA GLY A 525 -9.64 -26.67 -11.01
C GLY A 525 -8.97 -27.29 -9.79
N THR A 526 -9.72 -28.07 -9.01
CA THR A 526 -9.17 -28.80 -7.84
C THR A 526 -8.15 -29.86 -8.27
N GLN A 527 -8.39 -30.55 -9.40
CA GLN A 527 -7.45 -31.52 -9.95
C GLN A 527 -6.16 -30.85 -10.44
N LEU A 528 -6.27 -29.73 -11.16
CA LEU A 528 -5.13 -28.97 -11.68
C LEU A 528 -4.28 -28.38 -10.55
N GLU A 529 -4.93 -27.89 -9.49
CA GLU A 529 -4.26 -27.41 -8.27
C GLU A 529 -3.44 -28.54 -7.59
N ARG A 530 -4.01 -29.75 -7.46
CA ARG A 530 -3.25 -30.91 -6.94
C ARG A 530 -2.09 -31.32 -7.83
N GLN A 531 -2.23 -31.20 -9.15
CA GLN A 531 -1.14 -31.46 -10.09
C GLN A 531 -0.01 -30.43 -9.95
N ALA A 532 -0.34 -29.15 -9.75
CA ALA A 532 0.64 -28.10 -9.50
C ALA A 532 1.40 -28.34 -8.18
N ALA A 533 0.70 -28.81 -7.13
CA ALA A 533 1.32 -29.27 -5.89
C ALA A 533 2.34 -30.39 -6.12
N ALA A 534 1.93 -31.45 -6.82
CA ALA A 534 2.79 -32.60 -7.10
C ALA A 534 4.05 -32.21 -7.91
N LYS A 535 3.93 -31.30 -8.87
CA LYS A 535 5.08 -30.76 -9.64
C LYS A 535 6.05 -30.01 -8.73
N THR A 536 5.52 -29.20 -7.83
CA THR A 536 6.32 -28.42 -6.87
C THR A 536 7.07 -29.33 -5.87
N ASP A 537 6.44 -30.43 -5.47
CA ASP A 537 7.02 -31.43 -4.56
C ASP A 537 8.12 -32.30 -5.19
N ALA A 538 8.04 -32.49 -6.51
CA ALA A 538 9.01 -33.25 -7.27
C ALA A 538 10.34 -32.50 -7.46
N LEU A 539 10.40 -31.20 -7.11
CA LEU A 539 11.62 -30.39 -7.25
C LEU A 539 12.79 -30.95 -6.44
N ARG A 540 13.97 -30.97 -7.07
CA ARG A 540 15.24 -31.36 -6.48
C ARG A 540 16.31 -30.32 -6.86
N PRO A 541 16.87 -29.56 -5.91
CA PRO A 541 16.50 -29.50 -4.50
C PRO A 541 15.06 -28.98 -4.30
N PRO A 542 14.45 -29.25 -3.13
CA PRO A 542 13.15 -28.67 -2.80
C PRO A 542 13.22 -27.14 -2.86
N HIS A 543 12.19 -26.50 -3.39
CA HIS A 543 12.08 -25.05 -3.35
C HIS A 543 12.04 -24.57 -1.89
N THR A 544 12.69 -23.45 -1.60
CA THR A 544 12.71 -22.83 -0.25
C THR A 544 12.05 -21.46 -0.20
N TYR A 545 11.70 -20.91 -1.37
CA TYR A 545 11.06 -19.62 -1.57
C TYR A 545 10.35 -19.62 -2.92
N VAL A 546 9.49 -18.63 -3.15
CA VAL A 546 8.96 -18.28 -4.47
C VAL A 546 9.22 -16.79 -4.74
N PRO A 547 9.43 -16.35 -6.00
CA PRO A 547 9.45 -17.14 -7.22
C PRO A 547 10.64 -18.09 -7.30
N TRP A 548 10.41 -19.34 -7.70
CA TRP A 548 11.45 -20.35 -7.91
C TRP A 548 11.58 -20.69 -9.39
N VAL A 549 12.73 -20.38 -9.98
CA VAL A 549 12.93 -20.43 -11.44
C VAL A 549 13.89 -21.54 -11.80
N LEU A 550 13.53 -22.34 -12.81
CA LEU A 550 14.43 -23.30 -13.43
C LEU A 550 14.66 -22.95 -14.89
N VAL A 551 15.93 -22.98 -15.30
CA VAL A 551 16.37 -22.89 -16.70
C VAL A 551 16.93 -24.26 -17.08
N ASN A 552 16.32 -24.94 -18.06
CA ASN A 552 16.63 -26.32 -18.44
C ASN A 552 16.71 -27.27 -17.22
N HIS A 553 15.73 -27.17 -16.31
CA HIS A 553 15.64 -27.94 -15.07
C HIS A 553 16.74 -27.66 -14.03
N VAL A 554 17.61 -26.68 -14.28
CA VAL A 554 18.59 -26.20 -13.30
C VAL A 554 18.00 -25.01 -12.54
N PRO A 555 17.87 -25.08 -11.21
CA PRO A 555 17.37 -23.96 -10.41
C PRO A 555 18.35 -22.78 -10.45
N LEU A 556 17.80 -21.58 -10.60
CA LEU A 556 18.54 -20.34 -10.36
C LEU A 556 18.49 -20.04 -8.86
N PHE A 557 19.60 -20.29 -8.19
CA PHE A 557 19.79 -19.90 -6.80
C PHE A 557 20.12 -18.40 -6.77
N GLU A 558 19.45 -17.64 -5.91
CA GLU A 558 19.55 -16.16 -5.78
C GLU A 558 18.60 -15.38 -6.72
N HIS A 559 18.12 -14.22 -6.25
CA HIS A 559 17.30 -13.27 -7.03
C HIS A 559 18.20 -12.56 -8.05
N ASP A 560 18.75 -13.33 -8.99
CA ASP A 560 19.58 -12.79 -10.06
C ASP A 560 18.67 -12.06 -11.05
N PRO A 561 18.79 -10.74 -11.20
CA PRO A 561 17.91 -9.94 -12.06
C PRO A 561 18.10 -10.26 -13.55
N ASP A 562 19.11 -11.08 -13.91
CA ASP A 562 19.57 -11.24 -15.28
C ASP A 562 19.15 -12.59 -15.91
N LEU A 563 17.89 -13.01 -15.72
CA LEU A 563 17.30 -14.20 -16.38
C LEU A 563 17.64 -14.27 -17.89
N LYS A 564 17.67 -13.09 -18.51
CA LYS A 564 18.03 -12.90 -19.92
C LYS A 564 19.41 -13.47 -20.24
N ARG A 565 20.41 -13.19 -19.40
CA ARG A 565 21.78 -13.69 -19.54
C ARG A 565 21.83 -15.21 -19.45
N TYR A 566 21.16 -15.82 -18.47
CA TYR A 566 21.14 -17.28 -18.29
C TYR A 566 20.49 -18.00 -19.47
N VAL A 567 19.36 -17.49 -19.95
CA VAL A 567 18.66 -18.03 -21.11
C VAL A 567 19.51 -17.88 -22.38
N CYS A 568 20.08 -16.71 -22.63
CA CYS A 568 20.95 -16.46 -23.78
C CYS A 568 22.25 -17.27 -23.72
N ALA A 569 22.73 -17.64 -22.53
CA ALA A 569 23.87 -18.54 -22.35
C ALA A 569 23.48 -20.02 -22.59
N ALA A 570 22.29 -20.42 -22.15
CA ALA A 570 21.78 -21.79 -22.29
C ALA A 570 21.26 -22.14 -23.70
N PHE A 571 20.97 -21.14 -24.54
CA PHE A 571 20.50 -21.35 -25.91
C PHE A 571 21.65 -21.74 -26.85
N ALA A 572 21.58 -22.94 -27.42
CA ALA A 572 22.60 -23.49 -28.31
C ALA A 572 22.48 -23.04 -29.78
N GLY A 573 21.36 -22.42 -30.16
CA GLY A 573 21.12 -21.93 -31.53
C GLY A 573 21.71 -20.54 -31.82
N ARG A 574 21.41 -19.99 -33.02
CA ARG A 574 21.80 -18.62 -33.38
C ARG A 574 21.09 -17.60 -32.49
N LYS A 575 21.84 -16.97 -31.58
CA LYS A 575 21.28 -16.06 -30.58
C LYS A 575 20.59 -14.85 -31.22
N PRO A 576 19.34 -14.51 -30.83
CA PRO A 576 18.62 -13.36 -31.36
C PRO A 576 19.30 -12.05 -30.97
N ASN A 577 19.02 -10.97 -31.69
CA ASN A 577 19.55 -9.61 -31.42
C ASN A 577 19.33 -9.18 -29.96
N SER A 578 18.25 -9.64 -29.34
CA SER A 578 17.99 -9.40 -27.92
C SER A 578 19.08 -9.92 -26.98
N CYS A 579 19.86 -10.94 -27.34
CA CYS A 579 20.97 -11.45 -26.54
C CYS A 579 22.28 -10.64 -26.65
N TRP A 580 22.33 -9.60 -27.49
CA TRP A 580 23.51 -8.77 -27.71
C TRP A 580 23.24 -7.34 -27.19
N GLU A 581 24.07 -6.83 -26.27
CA GLU A 581 23.97 -5.43 -25.80
C GLU A 581 24.82 -4.50 -26.69
N PRO A 582 24.42 -3.23 -26.91
CA PRO A 582 25.21 -2.29 -27.69
C PRO A 582 26.41 -1.78 -26.88
N GLU A 583 27.63 -2.06 -27.37
CA GLU A 583 28.88 -1.53 -26.83
C GLU A 583 28.88 0.02 -26.85
N GLY A 584 29.48 0.60 -25.81
CA GLY A 584 29.52 2.05 -25.58
C GLY A 584 30.23 2.82 -26.68
N ASN A 585 29.64 3.95 -27.03
CA ASN A 585 30.15 4.94 -27.98
C ASN A 585 31.42 5.63 -27.42
N THR A 586 32.61 5.16 -27.79
CA THR A 586 33.84 5.98 -27.75
C THR A 586 33.88 6.84 -29.01
N ALA A 587 33.98 8.15 -28.85
CA ALA A 587 34.04 9.13 -29.93
C ALA A 587 35.24 8.88 -30.88
N ALA A 588 34.97 8.93 -32.19
CA ALA A 588 35.97 9.23 -33.22
C ALA A 588 36.47 10.68 -32.99
N SER A 589 37.74 11.08 -33.16
CA SER A 589 38.70 10.94 -34.27
C SER A 589 40.02 11.65 -33.87
N PRO A 590 41.12 11.72 -34.69
CA PRO A 590 41.38 11.16 -36.02
C PRO A 590 42.73 10.40 -36.15
N ALA A 591 42.97 9.90 -37.37
CA ALA A 591 44.14 9.18 -37.86
C ALA A 591 45.51 9.84 -37.64
N MET A 592 46.56 9.01 -37.55
CA MET A 592 47.90 9.18 -38.15
C MET A 592 48.65 7.81 -38.14
N ALA A 593 49.57 7.67 -39.09
CA ALA A 593 50.09 6.43 -39.67
C ALA A 593 51.24 5.72 -38.92
N ASP A 594 51.43 4.45 -39.28
CA ASP A 594 52.64 3.61 -39.39
C ASP A 594 53.82 3.74 -38.40
N GLY A 595 54.24 2.59 -37.85
CA GLY A 595 55.59 2.40 -37.29
C GLY A 595 55.73 1.13 -36.43
N ALA A 596 56.44 0.14 -36.95
CA ALA A 596 56.78 -1.15 -36.31
C ALA A 596 57.77 -1.02 -35.10
N PRO A 597 57.98 -2.07 -34.27
CA PRO A 597 58.57 -1.96 -32.93
C PRO A 597 60.04 -2.42 -32.83
N ALA A 598 60.81 -1.87 -31.87
CA ALA A 598 61.99 -2.49 -31.21
C ALA A 598 62.47 -1.64 -29.99
N PRO A 599 63.45 -2.05 -29.14
CA PRO A 599 63.22 -2.42 -27.73
C PRO A 599 63.99 -1.55 -26.69
N ALA A 600 63.76 -1.82 -25.39
CA ALA A 600 64.59 -1.39 -24.25
C ALA A 600 66.03 -1.99 -24.32
N PRO A 601 67.03 -1.67 -23.46
CA PRO A 601 67.03 -0.90 -22.18
C PRO A 601 68.26 0.05 -22.01
N GLU A 602 68.40 0.73 -20.86
CA GLU A 602 69.60 0.69 -19.98
C GLU A 602 69.65 1.83 -18.93
N ALA A 603 70.31 1.50 -17.82
CA ALA A 603 70.39 2.23 -16.57
C ALA A 603 71.68 3.07 -16.44
N SER A 604 71.63 4.14 -15.65
CA SER A 604 72.74 4.71 -14.85
C SER A 604 72.13 5.87 -14.03
N GLY A 605 72.31 6.04 -12.73
CA GLY A 605 73.44 5.72 -11.87
C GLY A 605 74.09 7.06 -11.46
N GLY A 606 73.86 7.55 -10.23
CA GLY A 606 74.51 8.79 -9.77
C GLY A 606 74.00 9.37 -8.45
N SER A 607 74.58 8.89 -7.35
CA SER A 607 74.43 9.30 -5.94
C SER A 607 75.20 10.59 -5.63
N PHE A 608 74.78 11.39 -4.62
CA PHE A 608 75.51 11.64 -3.35
C PHE A 608 75.09 12.91 -2.58
N GLY A 609 74.91 12.73 -1.25
CA GLY A 609 75.16 13.71 -0.17
C GLY A 609 73.93 14.41 0.42
N GLY A 610 73.56 14.32 1.70
CA GLY A 610 74.17 13.69 2.87
C GLY A 610 73.98 14.54 4.15
N GLY A 611 72.96 14.20 4.97
CA GLY A 611 72.85 14.44 6.43
C GLY A 611 72.58 15.87 6.93
N ARG A 612 71.97 16.17 8.09
CA ARG A 612 71.27 15.52 9.23
C ARG A 612 70.56 16.71 9.95
N GLY A 613 69.44 16.65 10.65
CA GLY A 613 68.59 15.59 11.16
C GLY A 613 67.36 16.24 11.82
N GLY A 614 66.30 15.46 12.02
CA GLY A 614 65.09 15.91 12.70
C GLY A 614 64.19 14.71 12.93
N PHE A 615 64.05 14.32 14.19
CA PHE A 615 63.27 13.18 14.66
C PHE A 615 61.85 13.18 14.09
N GLY A 616 61.55 12.18 13.26
CA GLY A 616 60.19 11.80 12.90
C GLY A 616 60.17 10.30 12.70
N ARG A 617 59.64 9.56 13.68
CA ARG A 617 59.34 8.13 13.52
C ARG A 617 58.42 7.98 12.31
N GLY A 618 58.98 7.51 11.20
CA GLY A 618 58.20 6.95 10.11
C GLY A 618 57.52 5.69 10.63
N PHE A 619 56.25 5.82 11.01
CA PHE A 619 55.33 4.73 10.78
C PHE A 619 54.97 4.80 9.29
N GLY A 620 55.77 4.10 8.47
CA GLY A 620 55.20 3.47 7.29
C GLY A 620 54.14 2.52 7.80
N ARG A 621 52.91 3.00 7.89
CA ARG A 621 51.76 2.11 7.98
C ARG A 621 51.45 1.81 6.54
N ASP A 622 51.65 0.56 6.15
CA ASP A 622 50.88 -0.04 5.07
C ASP A 622 49.47 0.55 5.15
N GLU A 623 49.01 1.23 4.10
CA GLU A 623 47.58 1.37 3.85
C GLU A 623 47.08 -0.01 3.42
N GLY A 624 47.23 -0.98 4.32
CA GLY A 624 46.37 -2.14 4.34
C GLY A 624 44.98 -1.56 4.53
N GLU A 625 44.10 -1.89 3.59
CA GLU A 625 42.67 -1.60 3.66
C GLU A 625 42.21 -1.78 5.10
N GLU A 626 41.98 -0.67 5.81
CA GLU A 626 41.42 -0.72 7.16
C GLU A 626 40.03 -1.31 6.99
N LYS A 627 39.95 -2.63 7.19
CA LYS A 627 38.77 -3.45 6.98
C LYS A 627 37.63 -2.80 7.76
N TRP A 628 36.67 -2.23 7.04
CA TRP A 628 35.57 -1.47 7.63
C TRP A 628 34.86 -2.33 8.69
N VAL A 629 34.89 -1.86 9.93
CA VAL A 629 34.17 -2.48 11.05
C VAL A 629 32.92 -1.64 11.30
N PRO A 630 31.70 -2.19 11.09
CA PRO A 630 30.48 -1.43 11.23
C PRO A 630 30.21 -1.02 12.68
N VAL A 631 29.99 0.27 12.92
CA VAL A 631 29.73 0.80 14.26
C VAL A 631 28.25 1.07 14.51
N THR A 632 27.42 1.23 13.49
CA THR A 632 25.97 1.47 13.65
C THR A 632 25.16 0.17 13.71
N LYS A 633 23.94 0.24 14.27
CA LYS A 633 22.98 -0.88 14.27
C LYS A 633 22.67 -1.36 12.85
N LEU A 634 22.66 -0.44 11.87
CA LEU A 634 22.48 -0.73 10.45
C LEU A 634 23.68 -1.50 9.89
N GLY A 635 24.91 -1.02 10.14
CA GLY A 635 26.12 -1.71 9.70
C GLY A 635 26.36 -3.07 10.38
N ARG A 636 25.97 -3.23 11.66
CA ARG A 636 26.15 -4.48 12.42
C ARG A 636 25.14 -5.56 12.07
N LEU A 637 24.01 -5.19 11.45
CA LEU A 637 23.10 -6.14 10.84
C LEU A 637 23.76 -6.68 9.58
N GLY A 638 24.42 -7.84 9.67
CA GLY A 638 24.93 -8.59 8.50
C GLY A 638 23.83 -9.14 7.58
N LYS A 639 22.68 -8.47 7.49
CA LYS A 639 21.48 -8.87 6.73
C LYS A 639 21.12 -7.88 5.61
N ILE A 640 21.82 -6.77 5.46
CA ILE A 640 21.56 -5.83 4.36
C ILE A 640 22.27 -6.39 3.12
N LYS A 641 21.48 -6.93 2.19
CA LYS A 641 22.00 -7.52 0.94
C LYS A 641 22.11 -6.50 -0.19
N SER A 642 21.34 -5.42 -0.14
CA SER A 642 21.34 -4.37 -1.16
C SER A 642 21.01 -3.00 -0.57
N LEU A 643 21.42 -1.94 -1.26
CA LEU A 643 21.19 -0.56 -0.83
C LEU A 643 19.71 -0.16 -1.00
N GLU A 644 19.01 -0.75 -1.96
CA GLU A 644 17.58 -0.54 -2.21
C GLU A 644 16.73 -1.00 -1.04
N SER A 645 17.16 -2.04 -0.32
CA SER A 645 16.50 -2.48 0.92
C SER A 645 16.56 -1.39 2.00
N VAL A 646 17.68 -0.65 2.07
CA VAL A 646 17.84 0.46 3.02
C VAL A 646 16.88 1.60 2.68
N PHE A 647 16.72 1.91 1.38
CA PHE A 647 15.78 2.92 0.92
C PHE A 647 14.31 2.51 1.04
N LEU A 648 13.97 1.24 0.79
CA LEU A 648 12.61 0.70 0.87
C LEU A 648 12.05 0.80 2.30
N PHE A 649 12.89 0.55 3.30
CA PHE A 649 12.50 0.64 4.72
C PHE A 649 12.83 2.00 5.34
N SER A 650 13.20 3.00 4.53
CA SER A 650 13.55 4.36 4.97
C SER A 650 14.55 4.38 6.14
N LEU A 651 15.51 3.45 6.14
CA LEU A 651 16.48 3.31 7.22
C LEU A 651 17.58 4.38 7.09
N PRO A 652 17.87 5.16 8.14
CA PRO A 652 18.86 6.23 8.04
C PRO A 652 20.28 5.68 7.94
N VAL A 653 20.97 5.98 6.83
CA VAL A 653 22.39 5.66 6.65
C VAL A 653 23.24 6.67 7.42
N LYS A 654 23.98 6.19 8.43
CA LYS A 654 24.86 7.01 9.27
C LYS A 654 26.34 6.76 9.05
N GLU A 655 26.69 5.79 8.20
CA GLU A 655 28.06 5.42 7.83
C GLU A 655 28.18 5.43 6.30
N TYR A 656 29.04 6.26 5.74
CA TYR A 656 29.20 6.34 4.27
C TYR A 656 29.87 5.09 3.71
N GLN A 657 30.61 4.35 4.54
CA GLN A 657 31.23 3.08 4.19
C GLN A 657 30.20 2.03 3.77
N ILE A 658 28.94 2.14 4.21
CA ILE A 658 27.83 1.30 3.73
C ILE A 658 27.60 1.57 2.24
N ILE A 659 27.62 2.84 1.83
CA ILE A 659 27.45 3.24 0.44
C ILE A 659 28.66 2.82 -0.40
N ASP A 660 29.88 2.94 0.14
CA ASP A 660 31.09 2.50 -0.54
C ASP A 660 31.15 0.97 -0.68
N TYR A 661 30.61 0.22 0.29
CA TYR A 661 30.48 -1.23 0.21
C TYR A 661 29.54 -1.68 -0.93
N PHE A 662 28.41 -0.98 -1.13
CA PHE A 662 27.43 -1.35 -2.16
C PHE A 662 27.73 -0.77 -3.55
N LEU A 663 28.21 0.48 -3.61
CA LEU A 663 28.33 1.26 -4.85
C LEU A 663 29.73 1.83 -5.08
N GLY A 664 30.71 1.61 -4.20
CA GLY A 664 31.99 2.32 -4.23
C GLY A 664 32.75 2.24 -5.57
N GLY A 665 32.62 1.14 -6.31
CA GLY A 665 33.23 0.98 -7.64
C GLY A 665 32.51 1.69 -8.79
N SER A 666 31.24 2.08 -8.61
CA SER A 666 30.43 2.75 -9.64
C SER A 666 30.18 4.23 -9.36
N LEU A 667 30.41 4.70 -8.11
CA LEU A 667 30.20 6.09 -7.74
C LEU A 667 31.23 7.03 -8.39
N LYS A 668 30.72 8.13 -8.93
CA LYS A 668 31.49 9.26 -9.42
C LYS A 668 31.09 10.52 -8.66
N ASP A 669 32.06 11.36 -8.35
CA ASP A 669 31.86 12.66 -7.72
C ASP A 669 32.10 13.82 -8.70
N GLU A 670 31.24 14.84 -8.65
CA GLU A 670 31.35 16.05 -9.45
C GLU A 670 31.16 17.30 -8.56
N VAL A 671 32.12 18.22 -8.63
CA VAL A 671 32.04 19.50 -7.90
C VAL A 671 31.15 20.46 -8.69
N MET A 672 29.91 20.63 -8.23
CA MET A 672 28.88 21.42 -8.93
C MET A 672 29.15 22.93 -8.85
N LYS A 673 29.53 23.44 -7.67
CA LYS A 673 29.72 24.87 -7.44
C LYS A 673 30.65 25.12 -6.26
N VAL A 674 31.53 26.11 -6.41
CA VAL A 674 32.35 26.67 -5.33
C VAL A 674 32.02 28.15 -5.22
N MET A 675 31.66 28.62 -4.01
CA MET A 675 31.38 30.03 -3.77
C MET A 675 32.08 30.53 -2.51
N PRO A 676 32.65 31.75 -2.52
CA PRO A 676 33.15 32.39 -1.31
C PRO A 676 31.98 32.86 -0.45
N VAL A 677 32.03 32.57 0.84
CA VAL A 677 31.08 33.05 1.85
C VAL A 677 31.87 33.84 2.89
N GLN A 678 31.51 35.11 3.05
CA GLN A 678 32.19 36.01 3.99
C GLN A 678 31.33 36.16 5.24
N LYS A 679 31.92 35.98 6.41
CA LYS A 679 31.27 36.25 7.70
C LYS A 679 32.03 37.34 8.42
N MET A 680 31.33 38.42 8.76
CA MET A 680 31.88 39.49 9.58
C MET A 680 31.94 39.01 11.04
N THR A 681 33.10 39.14 11.68
CA THR A 681 33.30 38.76 13.08
C THR A 681 33.96 39.90 13.85
N ARG A 682 33.90 39.87 15.19
CA ARG A 682 34.58 40.87 16.05
C ARG A 682 36.10 40.94 15.82
N ALA A 683 36.71 39.91 15.21
CA ALA A 683 38.13 39.85 14.86
C ALA A 683 38.41 40.13 13.36
N GLY A 684 37.46 40.75 12.65
CA GLY A 684 37.56 41.07 11.23
C GLY A 684 36.75 40.17 10.29
N GLN A 685 36.83 40.45 9.00
CA GLN A 685 36.15 39.70 7.94
C GLN A 685 36.86 38.36 7.69
N ARG A 686 36.15 37.25 7.85
CA ARG A 686 36.68 35.92 7.54
C ARG A 686 35.98 35.34 6.32
N THR A 687 36.75 35.09 5.27
CA THR A 687 36.30 34.41 4.05
C THR A 687 36.43 32.90 4.20
N ARG A 688 35.39 32.16 3.81
CA ARG A 688 35.38 30.70 3.69
C ARG A 688 34.85 30.30 2.32
N MET A 689 35.09 29.07 1.92
CA MET A 689 34.60 28.51 0.67
C MET A 689 33.49 27.52 0.96
N LYS A 690 32.30 27.75 0.39
CA LYS A 690 31.17 26.81 0.38
C LYS A 690 31.22 26.03 -0.92
N VAL A 691 31.23 24.71 -0.80
CA VAL A 691 31.34 23.79 -1.94
C VAL A 691 30.12 22.88 -1.97
N PHE A 692 29.59 22.67 -3.17
CA PHE A 692 28.49 21.77 -3.50
C PHE A 692 29.06 20.63 -4.34
N VAL A 693 28.89 19.40 -3.90
CA VAL A 693 29.37 18.20 -4.58
C VAL A 693 28.22 17.23 -4.78
N CYS A 694 28.08 16.73 -6.00
CA CYS A 694 27.16 15.67 -6.35
C CYS A 694 27.92 14.35 -6.40
N VAL A 695 27.34 13.26 -5.88
CA VAL A 695 27.89 11.91 -5.96
C VAL A 695 26.79 10.98 -6.50
N GLY A 696 27.10 10.15 -7.49
CA GLY A 696 26.13 9.20 -8.04
C GLY A 696 26.77 8.16 -8.93
N ASP A 697 26.02 7.11 -9.23
CA ASP A 697 26.46 5.95 -10.03
C ASP A 697 26.02 6.04 -11.50
N TYR A 698 25.36 7.13 -11.89
CA TYR A 698 24.64 7.29 -13.17
C TYR A 698 23.60 6.20 -13.46
N ASN A 699 23.31 5.34 -12.48
CA ASN A 699 22.43 4.19 -12.58
C ASN A 699 21.29 4.26 -11.54
N GLY A 700 20.80 5.47 -11.29
CA GLY A 700 19.60 5.66 -10.46
C GLY A 700 19.90 5.97 -9.00
N HIS A 701 21.13 6.31 -8.64
CA HIS A 701 21.45 6.86 -7.32
C HIS A 701 22.17 8.21 -7.44
N ILE A 702 21.74 9.18 -6.64
CA ILE A 702 22.34 10.53 -6.60
C ILE A 702 22.29 11.09 -5.18
N GLY A 703 23.35 11.77 -4.75
CA GLY A 703 23.44 12.41 -3.45
C GLY A 703 24.10 13.77 -3.57
N LEU A 704 23.63 14.74 -2.79
CA LEU A 704 24.15 16.11 -2.80
C LEU A 704 24.75 16.44 -1.43
N GLY A 705 26.00 16.88 -1.44
CA GLY A 705 26.73 17.28 -0.24
C GLY A 705 27.15 18.73 -0.30
N VAL A 706 26.98 19.43 0.83
CA VAL A 706 27.35 20.84 0.96
C VAL A 706 28.23 21.04 2.18
N LYS A 707 29.41 21.66 2.01
CA LYS A 707 30.34 21.92 3.11
C LYS A 707 31.00 23.29 2.99
N VAL A 708 31.35 23.87 4.14
CA VAL A 708 32.07 25.15 4.23
C VAL A 708 33.40 24.95 4.96
N ALA A 709 34.52 25.33 4.35
CA ALA A 709 35.84 25.28 4.96
C ALA A 709 36.70 26.50 4.60
N LYS A 710 37.87 26.65 5.23
CA LYS A 710 38.82 27.72 4.87
C LYS A 710 39.45 27.50 3.49
N GLU A 711 39.66 26.24 3.11
CA GLU A 711 40.25 25.81 1.85
C GLU A 711 39.27 24.93 1.06
N VAL A 712 39.26 25.06 -0.26
CA VAL A 712 38.36 24.30 -1.15
C VAL A 712 38.60 22.79 -1.03
N ALA A 713 39.86 22.35 -1.05
CA ALA A 713 40.21 20.94 -0.93
C ALA A 713 39.70 20.31 0.39
N THR A 714 39.77 21.08 1.50
CA THR A 714 39.24 20.66 2.80
C THR A 714 37.72 20.56 2.79
N ALA A 715 37.03 21.48 2.10
CA ALA A 715 35.57 21.42 1.97
C ALA A 715 35.10 20.22 1.14
N ILE A 716 35.86 19.82 0.12
CA ILE A 716 35.52 18.68 -0.75
C ILE A 716 35.77 17.34 -0.03
N ARG A 717 37.00 17.10 0.45
CA ARG A 717 37.46 15.78 0.92
C ARG A 717 37.56 15.63 2.44
N GLY A 718 37.58 16.72 3.21
CA GLY A 718 37.85 16.70 4.66
C GLY A 718 39.34 16.57 4.99
N LYS A 719 39.73 16.71 6.27
CA LYS A 719 41.14 16.64 6.71
C LYS A 719 41.42 15.54 7.75
N ARG A 720 40.43 15.03 8.50
CA ARG A 720 40.68 14.00 9.52
C ARG A 720 39.50 13.13 9.96
N LEU A 721 38.25 13.58 9.85
CA LEU A 721 37.08 12.84 10.38
C LEU A 721 36.07 12.45 9.27
N PRO A 722 35.34 11.33 9.43
CA PRO A 722 34.41 10.76 8.45
C PRO A 722 33.13 11.60 8.21
N CYS A 723 33.08 12.87 8.64
CA CYS A 723 31.95 13.79 8.40
C CYS A 723 32.42 15.18 7.91
N GLU A 724 33.69 15.32 7.51
CA GLU A 724 34.30 16.63 7.25
C GLU A 724 34.24 17.10 5.79
N GLY A 725 33.98 16.21 4.82
CA GLY A 725 33.96 16.54 3.40
C GLY A 725 32.56 16.56 2.78
N ALA A 726 32.36 17.38 1.76
CA ALA A 726 31.13 17.43 0.96
C ALA A 726 30.85 16.09 0.24
N ILE A 727 31.89 15.36 -0.20
CA ILE A 727 31.72 14.02 -0.80
C ILE A 727 31.08 13.05 0.18
N ILE A 728 31.52 13.05 1.44
CA ILE A 728 30.97 12.14 2.45
C ILE A 728 29.53 12.50 2.79
N MET A 729 29.22 13.81 2.88
CA MET A 729 27.84 14.27 3.06
C MET A 729 26.94 13.86 1.88
N ALA A 730 27.45 13.92 0.65
CA ALA A 730 26.73 13.48 -0.53
C ALA A 730 26.44 11.97 -0.50
N LYS A 731 27.41 11.14 -0.08
CA LYS A 731 27.21 9.70 0.10
C LYS A 731 26.18 9.38 1.19
N LEU A 732 26.25 10.05 2.35
CA LEU A 732 25.27 9.85 3.42
C LEU A 732 23.85 10.29 3.03
N GLY A 733 23.74 11.26 2.11
CA GLY A 733 22.47 11.75 1.55
C GLY A 733 22.13 11.17 0.18
N LEU A 734 22.65 10.00 -0.18
CA LEU A 734 22.35 9.34 -1.45
C LEU A 734 20.86 8.93 -1.49
N VAL A 735 20.17 9.24 -2.58
CA VAL A 735 18.77 8.91 -2.81
C VAL A 735 18.57 8.19 -4.14
N PRO A 736 17.60 7.27 -4.25
CA PRO A 736 17.27 6.60 -5.51
C PRO A 736 16.44 7.51 -6.43
N VAL A 737 16.81 7.59 -7.69
CA VAL A 737 16.10 8.33 -8.76
C VAL A 737 15.06 7.41 -9.39
N ARG A 738 13.78 7.67 -9.09
CA ARG A 738 12.65 6.95 -9.72
C ARG A 738 12.55 7.29 -11.21
N ARG A 739 12.51 6.28 -12.07
CA ARG A 739 12.38 6.43 -13.53
C ARG A 739 10.92 6.22 -13.92
N GLY A 740 10.34 7.16 -14.67
CA GLY A 740 8.94 7.11 -15.11
C GLY A 740 8.76 7.57 -16.56
N TYR A 741 7.58 7.31 -17.12
CA TYR A 741 7.20 7.69 -18.49
C TYR A 741 6.22 8.86 -18.46
N TRP A 742 6.33 9.79 -19.42
CA TRP A 742 5.42 10.93 -19.55
C TRP A 742 5.03 11.12 -21.03
N GLY A 743 3.72 11.02 -21.34
CA GLY A 743 3.11 11.26 -22.65
C GLY A 743 2.66 10.00 -23.43
N ASN A 744 1.74 10.20 -24.39
CA ASN A 744 1.12 9.15 -25.24
C ASN A 744 2.07 8.53 -26.31
N LYS A 745 3.39 8.65 -26.17
CA LYS A 745 4.36 8.01 -27.06
C LYS A 745 5.36 7.20 -26.24
N ILE A 746 5.25 5.88 -26.33
CA ILE A 746 6.14 4.91 -25.69
C ILE A 746 7.50 4.96 -26.42
N GLY A 747 8.49 5.61 -25.81
CA GLY A 747 9.91 5.66 -26.24
C GLY A 747 10.85 5.53 -25.03
N LYS A 748 12.18 5.63 -25.21
CA LYS A 748 13.15 5.45 -24.10
C LYS A 748 12.77 6.25 -22.84
N ALA A 749 12.79 5.58 -21.67
CA ALA A 749 12.50 6.18 -20.37
C ALA A 749 13.35 7.45 -20.17
N ARG A 750 12.71 8.59 -19.89
CA ARG A 750 13.42 9.83 -19.59
C ARG A 750 13.76 9.87 -18.11
N ARG A 751 14.98 10.33 -17.78
CA ARG A 751 15.41 10.54 -16.39
C ARG A 751 14.59 11.67 -15.80
N CYS A 752 13.73 11.38 -14.83
CA CYS A 752 13.04 12.40 -14.05
C CYS A 752 13.94 12.80 -12.87
N CYS A 753 14.89 13.70 -13.11
CA CYS A 753 15.52 14.47 -12.04
C CYS A 753 14.91 15.87 -12.08
N ARG A 754 13.79 16.10 -11.40
CA ARG A 754 13.45 17.46 -10.97
C ARG A 754 14.13 17.65 -9.61
N LEU A 755 15.43 17.96 -9.66
CA LEU A 755 16.01 18.70 -8.54
C LEU A 755 15.16 19.97 -8.39
N PRO A 756 14.75 20.36 -7.16
CA PRO A 756 14.07 21.62 -6.98
C PRO A 756 14.99 22.70 -7.54
N GLN A 757 14.56 23.38 -8.60
CA GLN A 757 15.04 24.72 -8.89
C GLN A 757 14.44 25.63 -7.82
N THR A 758 14.90 25.47 -6.58
CA THR A 758 14.91 26.55 -5.60
C THR A 758 16.23 27.28 -5.80
N GLY A 759 16.11 28.60 -5.95
CA GLY A 759 17.15 29.47 -6.48
C GLY A 759 18.53 29.33 -5.84
N CYS A 760 19.53 29.55 -6.68
CA CYS A 760 20.83 30.05 -6.30
C CYS A 760 20.95 31.47 -6.86
#